data_AF-A0A3D6AHA8-F1
#
_entry.id   AF-A0A3D6AHA8-F1
#
_cell.length_a   1.000
_cell.length_b   1.000
_cell.length_c   1.000
_cell.angle_alpha   90.00
_cell.angle_beta   90.00
_cell.angle_gamma   90.00
#
_symmetry.space_group_name_H-M   'P 1'
#
loop_
_entity.id
_entity.type
_entity.pdbx_description
1 polymer ?
#
loop_
_entity_poly.entity_id
_entity_poly.type
_entity_poly.pdbx_seq_one_letter_code
_entity_poly.pdbx_strand_id
1 'polypeptide(L)'
;MGQRDVVIITGSSGNLGTATIHRLAKQYQIAGFDEPGPPYPVRPAYCIPVDTESRESIETGLNSVREHFGNRIASIIHLAGYYSFTGEPSPKYYTVNILGTRHLLDALKAFEVEQFIFASTILVYQPTAPDQPINEEWPLNPKWDYPKSKVEAEAIIVSRHCKIPYVNLRLAGVYDEDCRAPSIANQVQLIYERQLISHVFPGDITHGQAFMHRDDLVEAFALVVERRKQLPAELTINIGEPDTVSYDAMQRELGRLIHGEDWETRQIPKALAKTGAWLEEVALPKDKEPFIKPWMIDLADDHYELDISRARDLLGWQPRHRLIDTLPEMVRRLKQDPVTWYKKNKLHLPDALQKQAEQTFGKQQSTNDKHSAGTECVCLPPPGGAPAIALSQEHAQMQQHGAMPMDKGAHDEQQMLIDEHLSTLWPHFVNLIFGLWLITGPFAMGYLSAHTPDPGVMRVMAERGLPSAEVRNLMMTWSDVISGALIVTFSLLSISPKRRFPWAQWANAVVGFWLLMAPLVFWAPLPAAYNNDTIVGALVIAFSVLVPMMPGMSMAGMMGAPDIPPGWNYCPSTWLQRLPIAAMGVIGFLISRYLTAYQLGHIDQAWDPFFGQGTMTIITSDMSKAWPIADAGLGGVAYMLEILMAAMGNKQRWRTMPWMVLAFGILVVPLGGVSIFFIIIQPIAIGPWCTLCLVAALAMVIMIPYALDELVAMGQFLLDAKRKGKPLWRVFWMGDAMEGGSEDKAKEFRGNYRDMFAEMVDGTTLPWTLLLSTLLGVWLMLTRLSFDTSDAMANSDHLVGALVVTFSIMAMAEVGRPVRFINVGFGLWLIGAPWLLEGVSANGAVWNSMVTGIVLIALALPRGTIRNAYASWDRILV
;
A
#
# COMPACT_ATOMS: atom_id res chain seq x y z
N MET A 1 -0.25 -61.31 21.47
CA MET A 1 0.74 -60.28 21.14
C MET A 1 0.59 -59.17 22.17
N GLY A 2 1.65 -58.82 22.91
CA GLY A 2 1.59 -57.75 23.90
C GLY A 2 1.18 -56.42 23.25
N GLN A 3 0.39 -55.62 23.96
CA GLN A 3 -0.03 -54.30 23.52
C GLN A 3 1.21 -53.44 23.27
N ARG A 4 1.45 -53.02 22.02
CA ARG A 4 2.60 -52.18 21.67
C ARG A 4 2.38 -50.79 22.27
N ASP A 5 3.44 -50.18 22.76
CA ASP A 5 3.44 -48.81 23.25
C ASP A 5 2.99 -47.82 22.15
N VAL A 6 2.40 -46.69 22.56
CA VAL A 6 1.75 -45.73 21.66
C VAL A 6 2.61 -44.47 21.52
N VAL A 7 2.80 -44.02 20.28
CA VAL A 7 3.50 -42.77 19.95
C VAL A 7 2.54 -41.85 19.21
N ILE A 8 2.43 -40.60 19.68
CA ILE A 8 1.66 -39.55 18.99
C ILE A 8 2.63 -38.75 18.12
N ILE A 9 2.26 -38.45 16.88
CA ILE A 9 3.03 -37.58 15.99
C ILE A 9 2.09 -36.47 15.52
N THR A 10 2.40 -35.21 15.85
CA THR A 10 1.66 -34.05 15.29
C THR A 10 2.31 -33.60 13.98
N GLY A 11 1.56 -33.06 13.02
CA GLY A 11 2.11 -32.80 11.68
C GLY A 11 2.42 -34.11 10.93
N SER A 12 1.63 -35.14 11.23
CA SER A 12 1.81 -36.52 10.79
C SER A 12 1.67 -36.73 9.29
N SER A 13 0.94 -35.86 8.59
CA SER A 13 0.80 -35.85 7.13
C SER A 13 1.92 -35.11 6.41
N GLY A 14 2.79 -34.39 7.14
CA GLY A 14 3.94 -33.70 6.58
C GLY A 14 5.07 -34.63 6.12
N ASN A 15 6.09 -34.08 5.43
CA ASN A 15 7.24 -34.84 4.92
C ASN A 15 7.98 -35.60 6.04
N LEU A 16 8.27 -34.92 7.16
CA LEU A 16 8.94 -35.52 8.32
C LEU A 16 8.02 -36.48 9.08
N GLY A 17 6.75 -36.11 9.26
CA GLY A 17 5.75 -36.95 9.93
C GLY A 17 5.59 -38.29 9.22
N THR A 18 5.39 -38.28 7.90
CA THR A 18 5.26 -39.47 7.06
C THR A 18 6.47 -40.40 7.15
N ALA A 19 7.68 -39.85 7.05
CA ALA A 19 8.91 -40.64 7.15
C ALA A 19 9.11 -41.24 8.55
N THR A 20 8.78 -40.47 9.59
CA THR A 20 8.85 -40.91 11.00
C THR A 20 7.84 -42.02 11.30
N ILE A 21 6.61 -41.92 10.77
CA ILE A 21 5.59 -42.97 10.87
C ILE A 21 6.11 -44.29 10.29
N HIS A 22 6.69 -44.28 9.08
CA HIS A 22 7.22 -45.50 8.45
C HIS A 22 8.30 -46.19 9.28
N ARG A 23 9.14 -45.42 9.99
CA ARG A 23 10.17 -45.97 10.87
C ARG A 23 9.61 -46.51 12.18
N LEU A 24 8.74 -45.75 12.85
CA LEU A 24 8.26 -46.08 14.20
C LEU A 24 7.13 -47.10 14.22
N ALA A 25 6.28 -47.14 13.19
CA ALA A 25 5.15 -48.08 13.11
C ALA A 25 5.57 -49.57 13.14
N LYS A 26 6.86 -49.86 12.88
CA LYS A 26 7.43 -51.20 13.01
C LYS A 26 7.42 -51.70 14.45
N GLN A 27 7.55 -50.79 15.43
CA GLN A 27 7.71 -51.12 16.85
C GLN A 27 6.57 -50.57 17.73
N TYR A 28 5.94 -49.47 17.32
CA TYR A 28 4.93 -48.74 18.11
C TYR A 28 3.59 -48.68 17.38
N GLN A 29 2.52 -48.48 18.15
CA GLN A 29 1.25 -48.00 17.59
C GLN A 29 1.34 -46.49 17.40
N ILE A 30 0.90 -45.99 16.23
CA ILE A 30 1.05 -44.58 15.88
C ILE A 30 -0.31 -43.91 15.83
N ALA A 31 -0.49 -42.85 16.61
CA ALA A 31 -1.59 -41.91 16.50
C ALA A 31 -1.09 -40.65 15.77
N GLY A 32 -1.57 -40.42 14.56
CA GLY A 32 -1.21 -39.26 13.74
C GLY A 32 -2.19 -38.12 13.97
N PHE A 33 -1.69 -37.00 14.49
CA PHE A 33 -2.42 -35.75 14.64
C PHE A 33 -2.07 -34.85 13.45
N ASP A 34 -3.08 -34.38 12.74
CA ASP A 34 -2.93 -33.39 11.67
C ASP A 34 -4.25 -32.64 11.42
N GLU A 35 -4.19 -31.54 10.67
CA GLU A 35 -5.35 -30.72 10.37
C GLU A 35 -6.47 -31.55 9.69
N PRO A 36 -7.76 -31.25 9.93
CA PRO A 36 -8.86 -31.94 9.28
C PRO A 36 -8.84 -31.78 7.75
N GLY A 37 -8.52 -32.85 7.03
CA GLY A 37 -8.57 -32.89 5.56
C GLY A 37 -7.34 -33.57 4.95
N PRO A 38 -7.30 -33.74 3.61
CA PRO A 38 -6.13 -34.26 2.93
C PRO A 38 -4.98 -33.21 2.92
N PRO A 39 -3.70 -33.64 2.94
CA PRO A 39 -3.24 -35.03 2.98
C PRO A 39 -3.46 -35.66 4.37
N TYR A 40 -3.81 -36.95 4.38
CA TYR A 40 -3.96 -37.73 5.62
C TYR A 40 -2.68 -38.48 5.96
N PRO A 41 -2.45 -38.84 7.24
CA PRO A 41 -1.31 -39.63 7.67
C PRO A 41 -1.25 -40.98 6.94
N VAL A 42 -0.05 -41.42 6.59
CA VAL A 42 0.14 -42.70 5.90
C VAL A 42 -0.19 -43.89 6.81
N ARG A 43 -0.78 -44.94 6.23
CA ARG A 43 -0.96 -46.22 6.95
C ARG A 43 0.42 -46.79 7.34
N PRO A 44 0.55 -47.42 8.52
CA PRO A 44 -0.51 -47.89 9.41
C PRO A 44 -0.85 -46.93 10.57
N ALA A 45 -0.54 -45.64 10.49
CA ALA A 45 -0.94 -44.69 11.53
C ALA A 45 -2.47 -44.55 11.61
N TYR A 46 -2.98 -44.41 12.83
CA TYR A 46 -4.37 -44.06 13.07
C TYR A 46 -4.52 -42.54 12.96
N CYS A 47 -5.23 -42.08 11.94
CA CYS A 47 -5.44 -40.67 11.67
C CYS A 47 -6.46 -40.07 12.64
N ILE A 48 -6.06 -39.05 13.39
CA ILE A 48 -6.92 -38.30 14.30
C ILE A 48 -6.87 -36.83 13.86
N PRO A 49 -7.98 -36.28 13.34
CA PRO A 49 -8.02 -34.88 12.92
C PRO A 49 -7.92 -33.98 14.15
N VAL A 50 -6.86 -33.17 14.22
CA VAL A 50 -6.56 -32.25 15.31
C VAL A 50 -6.05 -30.94 14.73
N ASP A 51 -6.83 -29.87 14.95
CA ASP A 51 -6.37 -28.50 14.78
C ASP A 51 -5.62 -28.05 16.04
N THR A 52 -4.33 -27.76 15.89
CA THR A 52 -3.48 -27.35 17.02
C THR A 52 -3.76 -25.93 17.53
N GLU A 53 -4.47 -25.09 16.78
CA GLU A 53 -4.90 -23.78 17.26
C GLU A 53 -6.09 -23.88 18.23
N SER A 54 -6.87 -24.96 18.12
CA SER A 54 -8.07 -25.20 18.91
C SER A 54 -7.80 -26.15 20.08
N ARG A 55 -7.88 -25.60 21.29
CA ARG A 55 -7.82 -26.38 22.53
C ARG A 55 -8.86 -27.51 22.56
N GLU A 56 -10.08 -27.24 22.11
CA GLU A 56 -11.18 -28.23 22.08
C GLU A 56 -10.86 -29.38 21.11
N SER A 57 -10.25 -29.07 19.96
CA SER A 57 -9.83 -30.08 18.99
C SER A 57 -8.73 -30.98 19.55
N ILE A 58 -7.74 -30.42 20.24
CA ILE A 58 -6.69 -31.18 20.94
C ILE A 58 -7.28 -32.10 22.01
N GLU A 59 -8.19 -31.59 22.85
CA GLU A 59 -8.84 -32.37 23.91
C GLU A 59 -9.68 -33.52 23.31
N THR A 60 -10.39 -33.26 22.21
CA THR A 60 -11.16 -34.28 21.46
C THR A 60 -10.25 -35.35 20.85
N GLY A 61 -9.15 -34.93 20.21
CA GLY A 61 -8.17 -35.85 19.63
C GLY A 61 -7.51 -36.75 20.67
N LEU A 62 -7.14 -36.19 21.83
CA LEU A 62 -6.61 -36.97 22.95
C LEU A 62 -7.66 -37.91 23.55
N ASN A 63 -8.93 -37.52 23.63
CA ASN A 63 -9.99 -38.44 24.03
C ASN A 63 -10.11 -39.63 23.06
N SER A 64 -10.01 -39.39 21.74
CA SER A 64 -9.93 -40.47 20.75
C SER A 64 -8.71 -41.36 20.97
N VAL A 65 -7.56 -40.80 21.37
CA VAL A 65 -6.38 -41.60 21.75
C VAL A 65 -6.71 -42.49 22.96
N ARG A 66 -7.34 -41.92 24.00
CA ARG A 66 -7.73 -42.67 25.20
C ARG A 66 -8.66 -43.85 24.88
N GLU A 67 -9.62 -43.64 24.00
CA GLU A 67 -10.58 -44.68 23.58
C GLU A 67 -9.92 -45.81 22.80
N HIS A 68 -9.00 -45.48 21.87
CA HIS A 68 -8.41 -46.47 20.96
C HIS A 68 -7.15 -47.14 21.50
N PHE A 69 -6.39 -46.43 22.34
CA PHE A 69 -5.04 -46.82 22.75
C PHE A 69 -4.85 -46.87 24.28
N GLY A 70 -5.76 -46.27 25.06
CA GLY A 70 -5.66 -46.17 26.51
C GLY A 70 -4.96 -44.90 26.99
N ASN A 71 -4.67 -44.82 28.29
CA ASN A 71 -4.22 -43.59 28.94
C ASN A 71 -2.69 -43.40 28.98
N ARG A 72 -1.91 -44.40 28.54
CA ARG A 72 -0.44 -44.38 28.60
C ARG A 72 0.14 -44.07 27.21
N ILE A 73 0.97 -43.04 27.13
CA ILE A 73 1.62 -42.57 25.90
C ILE A 73 3.13 -42.68 26.10
N ALA A 74 3.81 -43.45 25.24
CA ALA A 74 5.25 -43.65 25.35
C ALA A 74 6.04 -42.43 24.89
N SER A 75 5.61 -41.76 23.81
CA SER A 75 6.23 -40.51 23.38
C SER A 75 5.27 -39.68 22.53
N ILE A 76 5.37 -38.36 22.61
CA ILE A 76 4.79 -37.44 21.64
C ILE A 76 5.92 -36.81 20.84
N ILE A 77 5.87 -36.87 19.52
CA ILE A 77 6.77 -36.16 18.61
C ILE A 77 6.00 -34.96 18.05
N HIS A 78 6.29 -33.78 18.59
CA HIS A 78 5.61 -32.55 18.21
C HIS A 78 6.31 -31.88 17.01
N LEU A 79 5.88 -32.24 15.79
CA LEU A 79 6.36 -31.64 14.53
C LEU A 79 5.43 -30.56 13.96
N ALA A 80 4.24 -30.37 14.52
CA ALA A 80 3.31 -29.36 14.04
C ALA A 80 3.87 -27.97 14.34
N GLY A 81 3.89 -27.11 13.33
CA GLY A 81 4.39 -25.76 13.43
C GLY A 81 4.27 -25.01 12.13
N TYR A 82 3.88 -23.75 12.22
CA TYR A 82 3.90 -22.81 11.12
C TYR A 82 5.34 -22.31 10.86
N TYR A 83 5.71 -22.30 9.59
CA TYR A 83 7.00 -21.82 9.10
C TYR A 83 6.85 -21.21 7.70
N SER A 84 7.38 -19.99 7.52
CA SER A 84 7.36 -19.30 6.23
C SER A 84 8.67 -18.55 5.97
N PHE A 85 9.15 -18.60 4.73
CA PHE A 85 10.26 -17.79 4.21
C PHE A 85 9.81 -16.44 3.63
N THR A 86 8.51 -16.10 3.65
CA THR A 86 8.02 -14.82 3.11
C THR A 86 8.55 -13.60 3.87
N GLY A 87 8.91 -13.78 5.15
CA GLY A 87 9.32 -12.67 6.03
C GLY A 87 8.15 -11.81 6.52
N GLU A 88 6.92 -12.16 6.16
CA GLU A 88 5.72 -11.47 6.63
C GLU A 88 5.38 -11.91 8.06
N PRO A 89 5.02 -10.96 8.95
CA PRO A 89 4.56 -11.31 10.29
C PRO A 89 3.26 -12.10 10.17
N SER A 90 3.21 -13.25 10.84
CA SER A 90 2.02 -14.09 10.87
C SER A 90 1.60 -14.39 12.31
N PRO A 91 0.32 -14.20 12.67
CA PRO A 91 -0.18 -14.58 13.98
C PRO A 91 -0.04 -16.09 14.21
N LYS A 92 0.10 -16.90 13.15
CA LYS A 92 0.30 -18.35 13.25
C LYS A 92 1.57 -18.75 13.99
N TYR A 93 2.61 -17.90 14.01
CA TYR A 93 3.77 -18.14 14.87
C TYR A 93 3.39 -18.15 16.35
N TYR A 94 2.41 -17.33 16.76
CA TYR A 94 1.90 -17.33 18.11
C TYR A 94 0.82 -18.40 18.33
N THR A 95 -0.20 -18.48 17.46
CA THR A 95 -1.34 -19.41 17.67
C THR A 95 -0.94 -20.87 17.49
N VAL A 96 -0.18 -21.21 16.45
CA VAL A 96 0.23 -22.59 16.18
C VAL A 96 1.44 -22.99 17.02
N ASN A 97 2.56 -22.27 16.90
CA ASN A 97 3.83 -22.74 17.49
C ASN A 97 3.86 -22.60 19.01
N ILE A 98 3.32 -21.50 19.55
CA ILE A 98 3.41 -21.20 20.99
C ILE A 98 2.15 -21.68 21.72
N LEU A 99 0.98 -21.20 21.31
CA LEU A 99 -0.27 -21.59 21.96
C LEU A 99 -0.64 -23.04 21.72
N GLY A 100 -0.45 -23.58 20.50
CA GLY A 100 -0.67 -24.99 20.22
C GLY A 100 0.21 -25.91 21.06
N THR A 101 1.51 -25.59 21.20
CA THR A 101 2.42 -26.31 22.13
C THR A 101 1.90 -26.24 23.57
N ARG A 102 1.46 -25.07 24.03
CA ARG A 102 0.90 -24.88 25.37
C ARG A 102 -0.35 -25.74 25.59
N HIS A 103 -1.30 -25.69 24.66
CA HIS A 103 -2.56 -26.41 24.75
C HIS A 103 -2.33 -27.91 24.76
N LEU A 104 -1.43 -28.41 23.92
CA LEU A 104 -1.06 -29.82 23.88
C LEU A 104 -0.45 -30.27 25.21
N LEU A 105 0.54 -29.54 25.74
CA LEU A 105 1.15 -29.86 27.04
C LEU A 105 0.13 -29.82 28.19
N ASP A 106 -0.76 -28.84 28.20
CA ASP A 106 -1.79 -28.72 29.24
C ASP A 106 -2.79 -29.88 29.19
N ALA A 107 -3.22 -30.30 28.00
CA ALA A 107 -4.14 -31.42 27.82
C ALA A 107 -3.49 -32.79 28.13
N LEU A 108 -2.20 -32.94 27.84
CA LEU A 108 -1.42 -34.15 28.12
C LEU A 108 -1.26 -34.44 29.63
N LYS A 109 -1.50 -33.46 30.51
CA LYS A 109 -1.45 -33.67 31.98
C LYS A 109 -2.46 -34.70 32.48
N ALA A 110 -3.52 -34.98 31.71
CA ALA A 110 -4.51 -36.01 32.01
C ALA A 110 -4.09 -37.43 31.57
N PHE A 111 -2.89 -37.58 31.00
CA PHE A 111 -2.34 -38.85 30.50
C PHE A 111 -1.06 -39.23 31.23
N GLU A 112 -0.73 -40.52 31.20
CA GLU A 112 0.58 -41.01 31.63
C GLU A 112 1.55 -40.92 30.45
N VAL A 113 2.27 -39.80 30.37
CA VAL A 113 3.21 -39.52 29.27
C VAL A 113 4.64 -39.77 29.71
N GLU A 114 5.36 -40.64 29.00
CA GLU A 114 6.77 -40.97 29.32
C GLU A 114 7.77 -39.99 28.69
N GLN A 115 7.43 -39.32 27.58
CA GLN A 115 8.31 -38.38 26.89
C GLN A 115 7.56 -37.41 25.97
N PHE A 116 7.99 -36.15 25.93
CA PHE A 116 7.56 -35.14 24.95
C PHE A 116 8.77 -34.66 24.14
N ILE A 117 8.78 -34.92 22.84
CA ILE A 117 9.87 -34.51 21.93
C ILE A 117 9.39 -33.30 21.13
N PHE A 118 10.11 -32.19 21.25
CA PHE A 118 9.83 -30.97 20.50
C PHE A 118 10.84 -30.76 19.37
N ALA A 119 10.33 -30.54 18.15
CA ALA A 119 11.17 -30.14 17.02
C ALA A 119 11.44 -28.62 17.04
N SER A 120 12.59 -28.26 17.60
CA SER A 120 13.16 -26.91 17.53
C SER A 120 14.13 -26.78 16.35
N THR A 121 14.95 -25.73 16.32
CA THR A 121 15.86 -25.43 15.22
C THR A 121 17.19 -24.88 15.73
N ILE A 122 18.28 -25.12 15.00
CA ILE A 122 19.60 -24.52 15.31
C ILE A 122 19.62 -23.01 15.06
N LEU A 123 18.66 -22.46 14.31
CA LEU A 123 18.56 -21.01 14.03
C LEU A 123 18.18 -20.18 15.27
N VAL A 124 17.97 -20.82 16.42
CA VAL A 124 17.79 -20.18 17.72
C VAL A 124 19.10 -19.67 18.31
N TYR A 125 20.24 -20.25 17.92
CA TYR A 125 21.55 -19.87 18.43
C TYR A 125 22.02 -18.54 17.88
N GLN A 126 22.92 -17.91 18.63
CA GLN A 126 23.79 -16.89 18.10
C GLN A 126 24.73 -17.50 17.04
N PRO A 127 24.85 -16.88 15.85
CA PRO A 127 25.78 -17.34 14.83
C PRO A 127 27.22 -17.41 15.36
N THR A 128 27.98 -18.35 14.81
CA THR A 128 29.38 -18.59 15.16
C THR A 128 30.30 -18.17 14.00
N ALA A 129 31.60 -18.45 14.12
CA ALA A 129 32.58 -18.36 13.05
C ALA A 129 33.05 -19.77 12.66
N PRO A 130 33.65 -19.97 11.46
CA PRO A 130 34.23 -21.25 11.09
C PRO A 130 35.21 -21.79 12.15
N ASP A 131 35.23 -23.11 12.33
CA ASP A 131 36.04 -23.82 13.33
C ASP A 131 35.62 -23.55 14.79
N GLN A 132 34.40 -23.04 15.02
CA GLN A 132 33.82 -22.82 16.35
C GLN A 132 32.45 -23.50 16.46
N PRO A 133 32.41 -24.84 16.61
CA PRO A 133 31.17 -25.60 16.61
C PRO A 133 30.27 -25.26 17.82
N ILE A 134 28.97 -25.13 17.55
CA ILE A 134 27.91 -24.77 18.50
C ILE A 134 27.46 -26.02 19.25
N ASN A 135 27.64 -26.02 20.58
CA ASN A 135 27.05 -27.00 21.49
C ASN A 135 25.70 -26.51 22.05
N GLU A 136 25.05 -27.29 22.89
CA GLU A 136 23.71 -26.96 23.39
C GLU A 136 23.65 -25.81 24.41
N GLU A 137 24.78 -25.49 25.02
CA GLU A 137 24.98 -24.38 25.96
C GLU A 137 25.23 -23.04 25.26
N TRP A 138 25.41 -23.05 23.93
CA TRP A 138 25.72 -21.85 23.17
C TRP A 138 24.61 -20.80 23.30
N PRO A 139 24.94 -19.50 23.35
CA PRO A 139 23.96 -18.43 23.51
C PRO A 139 22.86 -18.46 22.46
N LEU A 140 21.64 -18.09 22.86
CA LEU A 140 20.49 -17.93 21.97
C LEU A 140 20.37 -16.49 21.48
N ASN A 141 20.19 -16.29 20.17
CA ASN A 141 19.96 -14.97 19.56
C ASN A 141 19.10 -15.10 18.28
N PRO A 142 17.81 -15.45 18.39
CA PRO A 142 16.95 -15.65 17.23
C PRO A 142 16.68 -14.34 16.48
N LYS A 143 17.14 -14.25 15.23
CA LYS A 143 17.12 -12.99 14.44
C LYS A 143 15.81 -12.68 13.70
N TRP A 144 14.86 -13.63 13.64
CA TRP A 144 13.60 -13.52 12.88
C TRP A 144 12.47 -14.32 13.55
N ASP A 145 11.23 -14.13 13.10
CA ASP A 145 10.03 -14.55 13.84
C ASP A 145 9.91 -16.07 14.03
N TYR A 146 10.36 -16.87 13.05
CA TYR A 146 10.34 -18.32 13.16
C TYR A 146 11.18 -18.86 14.34
N PRO A 147 12.52 -18.63 14.42
CA PRO A 147 13.29 -19.12 15.56
C PRO A 147 12.91 -18.43 16.87
N LYS A 148 12.41 -17.18 16.85
CA LYS A 148 11.83 -16.55 18.06
C LYS A 148 10.66 -17.37 18.60
N SER A 149 9.73 -17.76 17.73
CA SER A 149 8.59 -18.61 18.12
C SER A 149 9.02 -19.96 18.67
N LYS A 150 10.14 -20.53 18.18
CA LYS A 150 10.71 -21.78 18.71
C LYS A 150 11.36 -21.61 20.08
N VAL A 151 12.10 -20.52 20.32
CA VAL A 151 12.62 -20.19 21.66
C VAL A 151 11.48 -19.96 22.66
N GLU A 152 10.43 -19.25 22.25
CA GLU A 152 9.25 -19.04 23.09
C GLU A 152 8.52 -20.35 23.40
N ALA A 153 8.38 -21.24 22.41
CA ALA A 153 7.82 -22.58 22.63
C ALA A 153 8.70 -23.45 23.54
N GLU A 154 10.04 -23.40 23.40
CA GLU A 154 10.97 -24.05 24.34
C GLU A 154 10.75 -23.54 25.78
N ALA A 155 10.59 -22.24 25.97
CA ALA A 155 10.30 -21.65 27.29
C ALA A 155 8.91 -22.07 27.84
N ILE A 156 7.91 -22.23 26.97
CA ILE A 156 6.61 -22.79 27.35
C ILE A 156 6.76 -24.24 27.82
N ILE A 157 7.55 -25.06 27.14
CA ILE A 157 7.83 -26.44 27.54
C ILE A 157 8.47 -26.46 28.94
N VAL A 158 9.55 -25.69 29.13
CA VAL A 158 10.26 -25.57 30.43
C VAL A 158 9.30 -25.12 31.55
N SER A 159 8.38 -24.20 31.27
CA SER A 159 7.47 -23.69 32.31
C SER A 159 6.23 -24.57 32.55
N ARG A 160 5.87 -25.48 31.64
CA ARG A 160 4.59 -26.21 31.69
C ARG A 160 4.68 -27.73 31.62
N HIS A 161 5.85 -28.32 31.36
CA HIS A 161 6.01 -29.78 31.26
C HIS A 161 5.63 -30.52 32.56
N CYS A 162 5.71 -29.84 33.73
CA CYS A 162 5.36 -30.37 35.04
C CYS A 162 6.14 -31.64 35.42
N LYS A 163 5.59 -32.83 35.13
CA LYS A 163 6.22 -34.14 35.39
C LYS A 163 6.56 -34.91 34.11
N ILE A 164 6.20 -34.35 32.95
CA ILE A 164 6.43 -34.99 31.65
C ILE A 164 7.89 -34.76 31.28
N PRO A 165 8.71 -35.83 31.11
CA PRO A 165 10.05 -35.69 30.58
C PRO A 165 10.01 -35.10 29.16
N TYR A 166 10.91 -34.20 28.81
CA TYR A 166 10.96 -33.62 27.47
C TYR A 166 12.35 -33.62 26.86
N VAL A 167 12.36 -33.66 25.52
CA VAL A 167 13.56 -33.54 24.70
C VAL A 167 13.35 -32.45 23.65
N ASN A 168 14.09 -31.37 23.75
CA ASN A 168 14.17 -30.32 22.73
C ASN A 168 15.23 -30.71 21.69
N LEU A 169 14.79 -31.15 20.51
CA LEU A 169 15.69 -31.44 19.40
C LEU A 169 15.90 -30.17 18.57
N ARG A 170 17.09 -29.58 18.62
CA ARG A 170 17.45 -28.42 17.79
C ARG A 170 17.99 -28.93 16.46
N LEU A 171 17.11 -28.88 15.45
CA LEU A 171 17.34 -29.50 14.15
C LEU A 171 18.08 -28.56 13.18
N ALA A 172 19.08 -29.11 12.49
CA ALA A 172 19.68 -28.52 11.30
C ALA A 172 18.71 -28.50 10.11
N GLY A 173 19.08 -27.81 9.02
CA GLY A 173 18.26 -27.76 7.80
C GLY A 173 18.08 -29.16 7.21
N VAL A 174 16.84 -29.64 7.07
CA VAL A 174 16.59 -31.02 6.61
C VAL A 174 16.49 -31.08 5.10
N TYR A 175 17.22 -32.00 4.47
CA TYR A 175 17.15 -32.26 3.03
C TYR A 175 16.92 -33.76 2.74
N ASP A 176 16.60 -34.07 1.49
CA ASP A 176 16.57 -35.42 0.94
C ASP A 176 17.05 -35.39 -0.53
N GLU A 177 17.07 -36.53 -1.20
CA GLU A 177 17.53 -36.62 -2.59
C GLU A 177 16.63 -35.86 -3.57
N ASP A 178 15.39 -35.51 -3.19
CA ASP A 178 14.51 -34.65 -3.98
C ASP A 178 14.85 -33.15 -3.80
N CYS A 179 15.91 -32.81 -3.06
CA CYS A 179 16.35 -31.46 -2.74
C CYS A 179 15.35 -30.67 -1.89
N ARG A 180 14.59 -31.35 -1.01
CA ARG A 180 13.55 -30.71 -0.17
C ARG A 180 14.14 -29.90 1.00
N ALA A 181 14.88 -28.87 0.67
CA ALA A 181 15.33 -27.80 1.56
C ALA A 181 15.24 -26.49 0.76
N PRO A 182 14.35 -25.54 1.11
CA PRO A 182 14.08 -24.38 0.26
C PRO A 182 15.32 -23.55 -0.11
N SER A 183 16.28 -23.40 0.79
CA SER A 183 17.55 -22.71 0.52
C SER A 183 18.38 -23.41 -0.56
N ILE A 184 18.52 -24.74 -0.49
CA ILE A 184 19.28 -25.53 -1.46
C ILE A 184 18.54 -25.59 -2.80
N ALA A 185 17.22 -25.82 -2.78
CA ALA A 185 16.41 -25.89 -3.99
C ALA A 185 16.44 -24.59 -4.80
N ASN A 186 16.35 -23.43 -4.13
CA ASN A 186 16.47 -22.14 -4.81
C ASN A 186 17.87 -21.93 -5.39
N GLN A 187 18.93 -22.28 -4.65
CA GLN A 187 20.30 -22.18 -5.16
C GLN A 187 20.51 -23.05 -6.40
N VAL A 188 20.02 -24.29 -6.38
CA VAL A 188 20.02 -25.20 -7.53
C VAL A 188 19.25 -24.61 -8.71
N GLN A 189 18.09 -24.01 -8.48
CA GLN A 189 17.30 -23.33 -9.51
C GLN A 189 18.08 -22.17 -10.15
N LEU A 190 18.62 -21.26 -9.35
CA LEU A 190 19.34 -20.07 -9.82
C LEU A 190 20.52 -20.48 -10.72
N ILE A 191 21.27 -21.52 -10.34
CA ILE A 191 22.38 -22.06 -11.13
C ILE A 191 21.85 -22.76 -12.38
N TYR A 192 20.83 -23.62 -12.27
CA TYR A 192 20.26 -24.36 -13.41
C TYR A 192 19.73 -23.43 -14.50
N GLU A 193 19.06 -22.35 -14.12
CA GLU A 193 18.54 -21.33 -15.03
C GLU A 193 19.59 -20.32 -15.50
N ARG A 194 20.84 -20.42 -15.04
CA ARG A 194 21.94 -19.48 -15.32
C ARG A 194 21.57 -18.03 -14.99
N GLN A 195 20.82 -17.81 -13.92
CA GLN A 195 20.48 -16.45 -13.49
C GLN A 195 21.73 -15.71 -13.01
N LEU A 196 21.88 -14.44 -13.35
CA LEU A 196 23.08 -13.65 -12.99
C LEU A 196 23.30 -13.58 -11.47
N ILE A 197 22.22 -13.59 -10.69
CA ILE A 197 22.29 -13.59 -9.22
C ILE A 197 22.94 -14.85 -8.63
N SER A 198 23.03 -15.95 -9.41
CA SER A 198 23.72 -17.18 -8.99
C SER A 198 25.24 -17.07 -8.92
N HIS A 199 25.82 -15.97 -9.42
CA HIS A 199 27.27 -15.70 -9.37
C HIS A 199 27.65 -14.71 -8.27
N VAL A 200 26.68 -14.24 -7.48
CA VAL A 200 26.93 -13.22 -6.45
C VAL A 200 26.39 -13.67 -5.10
N PHE A 201 27.09 -13.28 -4.03
CA PHE A 201 26.67 -13.56 -2.67
C PHE A 201 26.88 -12.33 -1.78
N PRO A 202 25.90 -11.92 -0.95
CA PRO A 202 25.96 -10.64 -0.25
C PRO A 202 26.62 -10.70 1.13
N GLY A 203 27.39 -11.74 1.43
CA GLY A 203 28.09 -11.95 2.70
C GLY A 203 29.40 -12.71 2.53
N ASP A 204 29.96 -13.20 3.62
CA ASP A 204 31.17 -14.02 3.60
C ASP A 204 30.89 -15.42 3.02
N ILE A 205 31.46 -15.69 1.85
CA ILE A 205 31.27 -16.96 1.12
C ILE A 205 31.93 -18.17 1.78
N THR A 206 32.82 -17.94 2.76
CA THR A 206 33.45 -19.00 3.55
C THR A 206 32.52 -19.54 4.64
N HIS A 207 31.46 -18.79 4.97
CA HIS A 207 30.44 -19.20 5.93
C HIS A 207 29.45 -20.18 5.29
N GLY A 208 28.55 -20.72 6.11
CA GLY A 208 27.66 -21.82 5.74
C GLY A 208 26.76 -22.23 6.89
N GLN A 209 25.81 -23.11 6.61
CA GLN A 209 24.84 -23.58 7.60
C GLN A 209 24.86 -25.11 7.65
N ALA A 210 24.81 -25.70 8.85
CA ALA A 210 24.65 -27.13 9.02
C ALA A 210 23.30 -27.63 8.46
N PHE A 211 23.36 -28.76 7.76
CA PHE A 211 22.22 -29.48 7.21
C PHE A 211 22.17 -30.90 7.77
N MET A 212 21.12 -31.64 7.43
CA MET A 212 20.96 -33.05 7.79
C MET A 212 20.04 -33.77 6.82
N HIS A 213 20.38 -35.01 6.49
CA HIS A 213 19.51 -35.86 5.70
C HIS A 213 18.27 -36.31 6.49
N ARG A 214 17.10 -36.32 5.84
CA ARG A 214 15.81 -36.72 6.44
C ARG A 214 15.88 -38.08 7.12
N ASP A 215 16.53 -39.06 6.51
CA ASP A 215 16.55 -40.42 7.03
C ASP A 215 17.43 -40.52 8.30
N ASP A 216 18.47 -39.70 8.42
CA ASP A 216 19.28 -39.61 9.64
C ASP A 216 18.50 -38.94 10.78
N LEU A 217 17.69 -37.92 10.47
CA LEU A 217 16.76 -37.31 11.43
C LEU A 217 15.70 -38.31 11.91
N VAL A 218 15.12 -39.09 11.00
CA VAL A 218 14.13 -40.12 11.36
C VAL A 218 14.74 -41.17 12.28
N GLU A 219 16.00 -41.54 12.06
CA GLU A 219 16.72 -42.43 12.97
C GLU A 219 17.01 -41.77 14.33
N ALA A 220 17.32 -40.46 14.35
CA ALA A 220 17.47 -39.71 15.60
C ALA A 220 16.16 -39.74 16.43
N PHE A 221 15.01 -39.46 15.80
CA PHE A 221 13.70 -39.58 16.47
C PHE A 221 13.48 -41.00 17.04
N ALA A 222 13.79 -42.03 16.26
CA ALA A 222 13.64 -43.41 16.71
C ALA A 222 14.51 -43.72 17.93
N LEU A 223 15.78 -43.33 17.91
CA LEU A 223 16.70 -43.55 19.03
C LEU A 223 16.27 -42.79 20.29
N VAL A 224 15.76 -41.56 20.15
CA VAL A 224 15.25 -40.76 21.28
C VAL A 224 14.05 -41.44 21.93
N VAL A 225 13.12 -42.00 21.14
CA VAL A 225 11.96 -42.74 21.64
C VAL A 225 12.34 -44.09 22.24
N GLU A 226 13.25 -44.83 21.61
CA GLU A 226 13.73 -46.13 22.07
C GLU A 226 14.50 -46.01 23.39
N ARG A 227 15.32 -44.95 23.55
CA ARG A 227 16.13 -44.69 24.74
C ARG A 227 15.45 -43.81 25.78
N ARG A 228 14.19 -43.41 25.61
CA ARG A 228 13.48 -42.43 26.45
C ARG A 228 13.61 -42.64 27.97
N LYS A 229 13.73 -43.88 28.44
CA LYS A 229 13.89 -44.23 29.87
C LYS A 229 15.31 -44.06 30.41
N GLN A 230 16.30 -43.93 29.53
CA GLN A 230 17.73 -43.79 29.84
C GLN A 230 18.19 -42.34 29.69
N LEU A 231 17.39 -41.49 29.04
CA LEU A 231 17.69 -40.08 28.83
C LEU A 231 17.38 -39.25 30.09
N PRO A 232 18.09 -38.13 30.30
CA PRO A 232 17.70 -37.14 31.29
C PRO A 232 16.25 -36.68 31.09
N ALA A 233 15.57 -36.35 32.20
CA ALA A 233 14.16 -35.94 32.15
C ALA A 233 13.95 -34.64 31.39
N GLU A 234 14.94 -33.75 31.41
CA GLU A 234 14.97 -32.48 30.68
C GLU A 234 16.23 -32.49 29.83
N LEU A 235 16.07 -32.51 28.50
CA LEU A 235 17.20 -32.64 27.59
C LEU A 235 17.05 -31.70 26.40
N THR A 236 18.12 -31.00 26.07
CA THR A 236 18.29 -30.32 24.78
C THR A 236 19.46 -30.96 24.05
N ILE A 237 19.30 -31.18 22.74
CA ILE A 237 20.30 -31.86 21.92
C ILE A 237 20.31 -31.31 20.48
N ASN A 238 21.50 -31.06 19.95
CA ASN A 238 21.72 -30.65 18.57
C ASN A 238 21.71 -31.89 17.67
N ILE A 239 20.93 -31.83 16.59
CA ILE A 239 20.88 -32.90 15.59
C ILE A 239 21.15 -32.29 14.22
N GLY A 240 22.31 -32.63 13.65
CA GLY A 240 22.75 -32.14 12.35
C GLY A 240 24.05 -32.80 11.88
N GLU A 241 24.52 -32.42 10.69
CA GLU A 241 25.89 -32.72 10.26
C GLU A 241 26.89 -31.86 11.04
N PRO A 242 28.02 -32.44 11.51
CA PRO A 242 29.08 -31.67 12.14
C PRO A 242 29.85 -30.83 11.12
N ASP A 243 30.02 -31.36 9.91
CA ASP A 243 30.71 -30.67 8.81
C ASP A 243 29.76 -29.66 8.15
N THR A 244 30.16 -28.39 8.13
CA THR A 244 29.38 -27.33 7.45
C THR A 244 30.03 -26.95 6.13
N VAL A 245 29.32 -27.18 5.02
CA VAL A 245 29.79 -26.79 3.68
C VAL A 245 29.64 -25.29 3.51
N SER A 246 30.70 -24.61 3.07
CA SER A 246 30.65 -23.17 2.79
C SER A 246 29.77 -22.85 1.58
N TYR A 247 29.24 -21.63 1.53
CA TYR A 247 28.42 -21.17 0.40
C TYR A 247 29.20 -21.23 -0.92
N ASP A 248 30.48 -20.87 -0.93
CA ASP A 248 31.34 -20.98 -2.12
C ASP A 248 31.51 -22.43 -2.58
N ALA A 249 31.88 -23.34 -1.66
CA ALA A 249 32.10 -24.75 -1.99
C ALA A 249 30.82 -25.39 -2.54
N MET A 250 29.67 -25.07 -1.96
CA MET A 250 28.36 -25.55 -2.42
C MET A 250 28.00 -25.02 -3.81
N GLN A 251 28.19 -23.73 -4.09
CA GLN A 251 27.91 -23.14 -5.40
C GLN A 251 28.79 -23.71 -6.50
N ARG A 252 30.10 -23.81 -6.25
CA ARG A 252 31.06 -24.39 -7.19
C ARG A 252 30.72 -25.83 -7.54
N GLU A 253 30.43 -26.65 -6.54
CA GLU A 253 30.09 -28.05 -6.77
C GLU A 253 28.77 -28.20 -7.53
N LEU A 254 27.75 -27.39 -7.20
CA LEU A 254 26.49 -27.37 -7.94
C LEU A 254 26.69 -26.94 -9.40
N GLY A 255 27.45 -25.89 -9.68
CA GLY A 255 27.73 -25.45 -11.04
C GLY A 255 28.52 -26.48 -11.85
N ARG A 256 29.49 -27.17 -11.21
CA ARG A 256 30.21 -28.30 -11.81
C ARG A 256 29.27 -29.46 -12.14
N LEU A 257 28.39 -29.85 -11.22
CA LEU A 257 27.45 -30.95 -11.42
C LEU A 257 26.36 -30.61 -12.45
N ILE A 258 25.88 -29.37 -12.48
CA ILE A 258 24.79 -28.94 -13.36
C ILE A 258 25.29 -28.64 -14.77
N HIS A 259 26.35 -27.84 -14.92
CA HIS A 259 26.81 -27.34 -16.22
C HIS A 259 28.17 -27.89 -16.66
N GLY A 260 28.94 -28.52 -15.76
CA GLY A 260 30.30 -28.98 -16.09
C GLY A 260 31.33 -27.85 -16.13
N GLU A 261 31.02 -26.69 -15.56
CA GLU A 261 31.83 -25.46 -15.55
C GLU A 261 32.23 -25.10 -14.11
N ASP A 262 33.33 -24.37 -13.94
CA ASP A 262 33.65 -23.75 -12.64
C ASP A 262 32.71 -22.56 -12.42
N TRP A 263 32.07 -22.51 -11.26
CA TRP A 263 31.02 -21.54 -10.95
C TRP A 263 31.53 -20.58 -9.89
N GLU A 264 32.14 -19.47 -10.35
CA GLU A 264 32.74 -18.49 -9.46
C GLU A 264 31.66 -17.71 -8.69
N THR A 265 31.75 -17.73 -7.35
CA THR A 265 30.93 -16.92 -6.44
C THR A 265 31.64 -15.62 -6.10
N ARG A 266 31.04 -14.47 -6.42
CA ARG A 266 31.60 -13.14 -6.12
C ARG A 266 30.88 -12.48 -4.97
N GLN A 267 31.65 -11.99 -4.00
CA GLN A 267 31.09 -11.20 -2.90
C GLN A 267 30.61 -9.84 -3.41
N ILE A 268 29.41 -9.43 -3.01
CA ILE A 268 28.88 -8.09 -3.27
C ILE A 268 28.52 -7.39 -1.94
N PRO A 269 28.65 -6.06 -1.85
CA PRO A 269 28.25 -5.34 -0.64
C PRO A 269 26.76 -5.54 -0.31
N LYS A 270 26.43 -5.82 0.96
CA LYS A 270 25.03 -5.97 1.44
C LYS A 270 24.11 -4.84 0.99
N ALA A 271 24.59 -3.59 0.97
CA ALA A 271 23.80 -2.44 0.54
C ALA A 271 23.40 -2.51 -0.95
N LEU A 272 24.33 -2.94 -1.81
CA LEU A 272 24.06 -3.13 -3.24
C LEU A 272 23.08 -4.28 -3.44
N ALA A 273 23.29 -5.40 -2.73
CA ALA A 273 22.41 -6.55 -2.76
C ALA A 273 20.99 -6.21 -2.30
N LYS A 274 20.84 -5.45 -1.20
CA LYS A 274 19.53 -4.99 -0.70
C LYS A 274 18.82 -4.10 -1.70
N THR A 275 19.55 -3.21 -2.36
CA THR A 275 18.99 -2.33 -3.39
C THR A 275 18.51 -3.14 -4.59
N GLY A 276 19.30 -4.13 -5.02
CA GLY A 276 18.91 -5.06 -6.09
C GLY A 276 17.68 -5.89 -5.73
N ALA A 277 17.68 -6.54 -4.56
CA ALA A 277 16.57 -7.35 -4.09
C ALA A 277 15.29 -6.52 -3.88
N TRP A 278 15.41 -5.28 -3.38
CA TRP A 278 14.28 -4.37 -3.26
C TRP A 278 13.72 -3.94 -4.62
N LEU A 279 14.60 -3.60 -5.58
CA LEU A 279 14.17 -3.26 -6.94
C LEU A 279 13.47 -4.44 -7.62
N GLU A 280 13.98 -5.66 -7.42
CA GLU A 280 13.41 -6.88 -7.97
C GLU A 280 12.08 -7.23 -7.32
N GLU A 281 11.96 -7.10 -5.99
CA GLU A 281 10.69 -7.27 -5.26
C GLU A 281 9.63 -6.24 -5.67
N VAL A 282 10.03 -5.01 -5.97
CA VAL A 282 9.12 -3.95 -6.45
C VAL A 282 8.76 -4.14 -7.94
N ALA A 283 9.69 -4.67 -8.75
CA ALA A 283 9.51 -4.81 -10.19
C ALA A 283 8.82 -6.12 -10.60
N LEU A 284 8.98 -7.19 -9.82
CA LEU A 284 8.40 -8.50 -10.13
C LEU A 284 6.96 -8.60 -9.60
N PRO A 285 6.05 -9.22 -10.39
CA PRO A 285 4.72 -9.58 -9.92
C PRO A 285 4.76 -10.44 -8.65
N LYS A 286 3.72 -10.36 -7.79
CA LYS A 286 3.64 -11.17 -6.55
C LYS A 286 3.73 -12.68 -6.81
N ASP A 287 3.28 -13.15 -7.97
CA ASP A 287 3.37 -14.54 -8.43
C ASP A 287 4.75 -14.95 -8.94
N LYS A 288 5.73 -14.03 -8.92
CA LYS A 288 7.14 -14.26 -9.24
C LYS A 288 8.05 -13.61 -8.21
N GLU A 289 7.61 -13.54 -6.95
CA GLU A 289 8.42 -12.96 -5.90
C GLU A 289 9.78 -13.68 -5.79
N PRO A 290 10.89 -12.92 -5.74
CA PRO A 290 12.20 -13.51 -5.58
C PRO A 290 12.28 -14.18 -4.20
N PHE A 291 12.83 -15.38 -4.16
CA PHE A 291 13.04 -16.10 -2.89
C PHE A 291 13.99 -15.33 -1.96
N ILE A 292 15.00 -14.66 -2.53
CA ILE A 292 15.97 -13.86 -1.76
C ILE A 292 15.30 -12.54 -1.36
N LYS A 293 14.98 -12.42 -0.08
CA LYS A 293 14.38 -11.21 0.50
C LYS A 293 15.43 -10.29 1.15
N PRO A 294 15.17 -8.97 1.28
CA PRO A 294 16.13 -8.04 1.89
C PRO A 294 16.57 -8.41 3.31
N TRP A 295 15.70 -9.02 4.12
CA TRP A 295 16.04 -9.48 5.47
C TRP A 295 16.97 -10.70 5.46
N MET A 296 16.91 -11.56 4.44
CA MET A 296 17.84 -12.70 4.31
C MET A 296 19.27 -12.23 4.06
N ILE A 297 19.43 -11.09 3.39
CA ILE A 297 20.74 -10.46 3.13
C ILE A 297 21.42 -10.02 4.44
N ASP A 298 20.64 -9.59 5.43
CA ASP A 298 21.20 -9.25 6.74
C ASP A 298 21.82 -10.46 7.44
N LEU A 299 21.26 -11.64 7.20
CA LEU A 299 21.68 -12.92 7.77
C LEU A 299 22.77 -13.63 6.95
N ALA A 300 23.21 -13.07 5.81
CA ALA A 300 24.12 -13.76 4.89
C ALA A 300 25.51 -14.06 5.47
N ASP A 301 25.92 -13.38 6.55
CA ASP A 301 27.19 -13.66 7.27
C ASP A 301 26.99 -14.64 8.44
N ASP A 302 25.80 -15.20 8.63
CA ASP A 302 25.57 -16.12 9.73
C ASP A 302 26.16 -17.49 9.41
N HIS A 303 27.03 -17.99 10.29
CA HIS A 303 27.55 -19.35 10.22
C HIS A 303 27.01 -20.22 11.36
N TYR A 304 26.69 -21.47 11.02
CA TYR A 304 26.20 -22.46 11.97
C TYR A 304 26.93 -23.78 11.74
N GLU A 305 27.96 -24.02 12.54
CA GLU A 305 28.66 -25.29 12.66
C GLU A 305 28.27 -25.96 13.99
N LEU A 306 28.10 -27.28 14.04
CA LEU A 306 27.49 -27.95 15.21
C LEU A 306 28.44 -28.93 15.89
N ASP A 307 28.46 -28.90 17.22
CA ASP A 307 28.96 -29.99 18.04
C ASP A 307 27.82 -30.99 18.30
N ILE A 308 27.99 -32.22 17.82
CA ILE A 308 27.02 -33.32 17.98
C ILE A 308 27.46 -34.37 19.01
N SER A 309 28.45 -34.05 19.85
CA SER A 309 29.00 -34.99 20.84
C SER A 309 27.92 -35.51 21.79
N ARG A 310 26.96 -34.67 22.18
CA ARG A 310 25.81 -35.08 23.01
C ARG A 310 24.92 -36.12 22.34
N ALA A 311 24.65 -35.97 21.04
CA ALA A 311 23.89 -36.95 20.26
C ALA A 311 24.63 -38.27 20.13
N ARG A 312 25.96 -38.22 19.96
CA ARG A 312 26.81 -39.40 19.94
C ARG A 312 26.80 -40.12 21.29
N ASP A 313 26.97 -39.40 22.39
CA ASP A 313 27.17 -40.00 23.71
C ASP A 313 25.87 -40.54 24.31
N LEU A 314 24.75 -39.81 24.18
CA LEU A 314 23.47 -40.21 24.76
C LEU A 314 22.68 -41.18 23.87
N LEU A 315 22.71 -40.98 22.55
CA LEU A 315 21.89 -41.76 21.61
C LEU A 315 22.70 -42.83 20.86
N GLY A 316 24.03 -42.71 20.80
CA GLY A 316 24.84 -43.47 19.84
C GLY A 316 24.57 -43.05 18.39
N TRP A 317 24.06 -41.83 18.19
CA TRP A 317 23.65 -41.32 16.88
C TRP A 317 24.78 -40.52 16.21
N GLN A 318 24.96 -40.75 14.91
CA GLN A 318 25.76 -39.92 14.01
C GLN A 318 25.11 -39.93 12.62
N PRO A 319 25.18 -38.83 11.87
CA PRO A 319 24.66 -38.78 10.51
C PRO A 319 25.42 -39.77 9.63
N ARG A 320 24.69 -40.49 8.76
CA ARG A 320 25.28 -41.43 7.78
C ARG A 320 25.42 -40.80 6.40
N HIS A 321 24.68 -39.73 6.15
CA HIS A 321 24.72 -38.98 4.90
C HIS A 321 25.39 -37.63 5.14
N ARG A 322 25.97 -37.10 4.06
CA ARG A 322 26.53 -35.75 4.02
C ARG A 322 25.92 -35.00 2.85
N LEU A 323 25.69 -33.70 3.02
CA LEU A 323 25.03 -32.91 1.99
C LEU A 323 25.82 -32.93 0.68
N ILE A 324 27.14 -32.71 0.76
CA ILE A 324 28.04 -32.66 -0.41
C ILE A 324 27.99 -33.96 -1.23
N ASP A 325 27.91 -35.11 -0.55
CA ASP A 325 27.89 -36.43 -1.18
C ASP A 325 26.50 -36.75 -1.78
N THR A 326 25.45 -36.01 -1.39
CA THR A 326 24.08 -36.18 -1.89
C THR A 326 23.76 -35.26 -3.10
N LEU A 327 24.51 -34.15 -3.28
CA LEU A 327 24.31 -33.22 -4.39
C LEU A 327 24.27 -33.89 -5.78
N PRO A 328 25.14 -34.88 -6.11
CA PRO A 328 25.09 -35.54 -7.42
C PRO A 328 23.74 -36.21 -7.71
N GLU A 329 23.13 -36.83 -6.70
CA GLU A 329 21.82 -37.48 -6.85
C GLU A 329 20.70 -36.45 -6.99
N MET A 330 20.74 -35.34 -6.22
CA MET A 330 19.79 -34.23 -6.36
C MET A 330 19.82 -33.65 -7.78
N VAL A 331 21.02 -33.40 -8.31
CA VAL A 331 21.22 -32.86 -9.67
C VAL A 331 20.80 -33.89 -10.72
N ARG A 332 21.07 -35.18 -10.51
CA ARG A 332 20.63 -36.25 -11.40
C ARG A 332 19.10 -36.28 -11.50
N ARG A 333 18.38 -36.18 -10.38
CA ARG A 333 16.89 -36.14 -10.37
C ARG A 333 16.33 -34.90 -11.04
N LEU A 334 16.94 -33.72 -10.81
CA LEU A 334 16.60 -32.49 -11.53
C LEU A 334 16.75 -32.67 -13.04
N LYS A 335 17.89 -33.21 -13.51
CA LYS A 335 18.17 -33.41 -14.94
C LYS A 335 17.26 -34.47 -15.57
N GLN A 336 16.85 -35.49 -14.81
CA GLN A 336 16.00 -36.57 -15.30
C GLN A 336 14.55 -36.13 -15.52
N ASP A 337 13.97 -35.38 -14.57
CA ASP A 337 12.61 -34.85 -14.67
C ASP A 337 12.51 -33.46 -14.02
N PRO A 338 12.89 -32.40 -14.75
CA PRO A 338 12.86 -31.04 -14.23
C PRO A 338 11.46 -30.61 -13.80
N VAL A 339 10.42 -30.99 -14.55
CA VAL A 339 9.05 -30.53 -14.25
C VAL A 339 8.57 -31.05 -12.91
N THR A 340 8.77 -32.35 -12.65
CA THR A 340 8.39 -32.95 -11.36
C THR A 340 9.27 -32.42 -10.22
N TRP A 341 10.56 -32.20 -10.47
CA TRP A 341 11.49 -31.65 -9.48
C TRP A 341 11.07 -30.24 -9.01
N TYR A 342 10.73 -29.34 -9.94
CA TYR A 342 10.24 -27.98 -9.61
C TYR A 342 8.95 -28.03 -8.79
N LYS A 343 8.00 -28.89 -9.21
CA LYS A 343 6.73 -29.07 -8.48
C LYS A 343 6.94 -29.58 -7.05
N LYS A 344 7.81 -30.57 -6.87
CA LYS A 344 8.14 -31.11 -5.53
C LYS A 344 8.76 -30.06 -4.61
N ASN A 345 9.57 -29.16 -5.17
CA ASN A 345 10.23 -28.08 -4.41
C ASN A 345 9.41 -26.79 -4.34
N LYS A 346 8.16 -26.79 -4.83
CA LYS A 346 7.25 -25.64 -4.85
C LYS A 346 7.87 -24.41 -5.53
N LEU A 347 8.66 -24.63 -6.57
CA LEU A 347 9.32 -23.58 -7.36
C LEU A 347 8.52 -23.27 -8.63
N HIS A 348 8.61 -22.03 -9.10
CA HIS A 348 7.97 -21.61 -10.33
C HIS A 348 8.62 -22.27 -11.55
N LEU A 349 7.81 -22.87 -12.41
CA LEU A 349 8.28 -23.47 -13.66
C LEU A 349 8.65 -22.36 -14.67
N PRO A 350 9.87 -22.37 -15.23
CA PRO A 350 10.23 -21.53 -16.36
C PRO A 350 9.31 -21.78 -17.56
N ASP A 351 9.04 -20.73 -18.36
CA ASP A 351 8.12 -20.79 -19.52
C ASP A 351 8.44 -21.95 -20.49
N ALA A 352 9.72 -22.30 -20.65
CA ALA A 352 10.16 -23.42 -21.48
C ALA A 352 9.71 -24.78 -20.92
N LEU A 353 9.87 -24.99 -19.61
CA LEU A 353 9.44 -26.21 -18.92
C LEU A 353 7.92 -26.27 -18.76
N GLN A 354 7.24 -25.13 -18.63
CA GLN A 354 5.79 -25.05 -18.62
C GLN A 354 5.19 -25.53 -19.94
N LYS A 355 5.73 -25.08 -21.09
CA LYS A 355 5.33 -25.59 -22.41
C LYS A 355 5.60 -27.08 -22.57
N GLN A 356 6.73 -27.57 -22.06
CA GLN A 356 7.05 -29.00 -22.05
C GLN A 356 6.05 -29.82 -21.21
N ALA A 357 5.66 -29.30 -20.04
CA ALA A 357 4.66 -29.90 -19.18
C ALA A 357 3.30 -29.97 -19.92
N GLU A 358 2.84 -28.87 -20.50
CA GLU A 358 1.58 -28.79 -21.25
C GLU A 358 1.54 -29.77 -22.44
N GLN A 359 2.66 -29.91 -23.18
CA GLN A 359 2.78 -30.87 -24.29
C GLN A 359 2.78 -32.33 -23.83
N THR A 360 3.30 -32.61 -22.64
CA THR A 360 3.39 -33.98 -22.07
C THR A 360 2.05 -34.41 -21.45
N PHE A 361 1.38 -33.51 -20.71
CA PHE A 361 0.06 -33.76 -20.11
C PHE A 361 -1.07 -33.77 -21.17
N GLY A 362 -0.96 -32.97 -22.24
CA GLY A 362 -1.91 -33.01 -23.37
C GLY A 362 -1.88 -34.33 -24.15
N LYS A 363 -0.79 -35.10 -24.11
CA LYS A 363 -0.70 -36.45 -24.70
C LYS A 363 -1.25 -37.56 -23.79
N GLN A 364 -1.17 -37.40 -22.46
CA GLN A 364 -1.69 -38.40 -21.51
C GLN A 364 -3.21 -38.33 -21.33
N GLN A 365 -3.83 -37.15 -21.47
CA GLN A 365 -5.30 -37.03 -21.43
C GLN A 365 -5.99 -37.67 -22.66
N SER A 366 -5.29 -37.82 -23.79
CA SER A 366 -5.79 -38.55 -24.97
C SER A 366 -5.74 -40.09 -24.83
N THR A 367 -4.93 -40.61 -23.89
CA THR A 367 -4.62 -42.05 -23.79
C THR A 367 -5.16 -42.74 -22.53
N ASN A 368 -5.55 -42.00 -21.49
CA ASN A 368 -6.05 -42.56 -20.22
C ASN A 368 -7.57 -42.70 -20.11
N ASP A 369 -8.36 -42.28 -21.11
CA ASP A 369 -9.83 -42.44 -21.13
C ASP A 369 -10.33 -43.90 -21.32
N LYS A 370 -9.46 -44.91 -21.17
CA LYS A 370 -9.87 -46.31 -21.31
C LYS A 370 -9.51 -47.31 -20.23
N HIS A 371 -8.63 -47.07 -19.25
CA HIS A 371 -8.32 -48.09 -18.23
C HIS A 371 -7.95 -47.49 -16.86
N SER A 372 -8.92 -47.41 -15.94
CA SER A 372 -8.76 -47.82 -14.53
C SER A 372 -10.05 -47.55 -13.74
N ALA A 373 -10.89 -48.58 -13.64
CA ALA A 373 -11.88 -48.69 -12.59
C ALA A 373 -11.18 -49.22 -11.31
N GLY A 374 -11.50 -48.62 -10.16
CA GLY A 374 -11.31 -49.21 -8.83
C GLY A 374 -10.29 -48.50 -7.93
N THR A 375 -10.77 -47.74 -6.94
CA THR A 375 -10.85 -48.12 -5.52
C THR A 375 -11.31 -46.88 -4.72
N GLU A 376 -12.62 -46.66 -4.62
CA GLU A 376 -13.19 -45.66 -3.71
C GLU A 376 -13.29 -46.26 -2.30
N CYS A 377 -12.70 -45.57 -1.31
CA CYS A 377 -12.89 -45.88 0.11
C CYS A 377 -14.26 -45.36 0.55
N VAL A 378 -15.17 -46.28 0.88
CA VAL A 378 -16.49 -46.01 1.45
C VAL A 378 -16.35 -45.66 2.93
N CYS A 379 -16.78 -44.46 3.32
CA CYS A 379 -17.05 -44.13 4.72
C CYS A 379 -18.48 -44.60 5.06
N LEU A 380 -18.62 -45.52 6.03
CA LEU A 380 -19.93 -45.93 6.55
C LEU A 380 -20.39 -44.94 7.65
N PRO A 381 -21.66 -44.48 7.64
CA PRO A 381 -22.24 -43.73 8.75
C PRO A 381 -22.70 -44.66 9.89
N PRO A 382 -22.82 -44.16 11.14
CA PRO A 382 -23.20 -44.96 12.30
C PRO A 382 -24.69 -45.39 12.24
N PRO A 383 -25.07 -46.52 12.87
CA PRO A 383 -26.43 -47.04 12.77
C PRO A 383 -27.36 -46.48 13.85
N GLY A 384 -28.54 -45.99 13.44
CA GLY A 384 -29.79 -46.08 14.21
C GLY A 384 -30.50 -44.77 14.57
N GLY A 385 -31.71 -44.57 14.02
CA GLY A 385 -32.74 -43.68 14.57
C GLY A 385 -33.57 -42.87 13.54
N ALA A 386 -34.74 -43.38 13.15
CA ALA A 386 -35.74 -42.79 12.22
C ALA A 386 -36.69 -41.76 12.89
N PRO A 387 -37.75 -41.24 12.23
CA PRO A 387 -37.89 -40.64 10.89
C PRO A 387 -38.35 -39.16 10.94
N ALA A 388 -38.29 -38.50 9.79
CA ALA A 388 -38.65 -37.09 9.57
C ALA A 388 -40.13 -36.75 9.88
N ILE A 389 -40.33 -35.62 10.56
CA ILE A 389 -41.61 -34.88 10.59
C ILE A 389 -41.47 -33.69 9.65
N ALA A 390 -42.30 -33.68 8.61
CA ALA A 390 -42.45 -32.58 7.67
C ALA A 390 -43.18 -31.41 8.36
N LEU A 391 -42.52 -30.25 8.46
CA LEU A 391 -43.16 -28.97 8.77
C LEU A 391 -42.65 -27.90 7.80
N SER A 392 -43.56 -27.53 6.89
CA SER A 392 -43.72 -26.25 6.20
C SER A 392 -42.47 -25.49 5.73
N GLN A 393 -42.30 -25.51 4.40
CA GLN A 393 -41.58 -24.52 3.62
C GLN A 393 -42.18 -23.12 3.84
N GLU A 394 -41.75 -22.37 4.86
CA GLU A 394 -41.91 -20.91 4.90
C GLU A 394 -40.99 -20.16 5.89
N HIS A 395 -39.94 -20.80 6.41
CA HIS A 395 -38.91 -20.13 7.24
C HIS A 395 -37.46 -20.22 6.68
N ALA A 396 -37.30 -20.64 5.41
CA ALA A 396 -35.99 -20.88 4.79
C ALA A 396 -35.47 -19.74 3.88
N GLN A 397 -35.84 -18.48 4.13
CA GLN A 397 -35.34 -17.32 3.35
C GLN A 397 -34.79 -16.15 4.18
N MET A 398 -34.54 -16.32 5.48
CA MET A 398 -33.96 -15.24 6.33
C MET A 398 -32.71 -15.59 7.15
N GLN A 399 -32.00 -16.69 6.86
CA GLN A 399 -30.72 -17.02 7.51
C GLN A 399 -29.68 -17.61 6.54
N GLN A 400 -29.42 -16.90 5.44
CA GLN A 400 -28.33 -17.21 4.49
C GLN A 400 -27.32 -16.07 4.32
N HIS A 401 -27.20 -15.19 5.30
CA HIS A 401 -26.09 -14.23 5.42
C HIS A 401 -25.52 -14.32 6.84
N GLY A 402 -24.54 -15.21 7.05
CA GLY A 402 -23.93 -15.39 8.37
C GLY A 402 -23.12 -16.67 8.56
N ALA A 403 -22.28 -17.03 7.59
CA ALA A 403 -21.21 -18.01 7.78
C ALA A 403 -20.15 -17.79 6.68
N MET A 404 -19.14 -16.97 6.96
CA MET A 404 -17.96 -16.87 6.10
C MET A 404 -17.04 -18.08 6.37
N PRO A 405 -16.50 -18.74 5.34
CA PRO A 405 -15.47 -19.76 5.49
C PRO A 405 -14.15 -19.12 5.98
N MET A 406 -13.63 -19.56 7.13
CA MET A 406 -12.42 -18.99 7.77
C MET A 406 -11.12 -19.65 7.27
N ASP A 407 -10.80 -19.46 5.99
CA ASP A 407 -9.44 -19.60 5.43
C ASP A 407 -9.21 -18.66 4.22
N LYS A 408 -9.87 -17.49 4.24
CA LYS A 408 -10.05 -16.68 3.03
C LYS A 408 -9.48 -15.26 3.10
N GLY A 409 -8.63 -14.91 4.05
CA GLY A 409 -8.12 -13.53 4.18
C GLY A 409 -7.36 -13.04 2.93
N ALA A 410 -6.24 -13.67 2.58
CA ALA A 410 -5.43 -13.24 1.43
C ALA A 410 -6.09 -13.56 0.07
N HIS A 411 -6.82 -14.69 0.00
CA HIS A 411 -7.50 -15.09 -1.23
C HIS A 411 -8.71 -14.20 -1.53
N ASP A 412 -9.58 -13.87 -0.56
CA ASP A 412 -10.70 -12.95 -0.78
C ASP A 412 -10.21 -11.50 -0.95
N GLU A 413 -9.13 -11.08 -0.29
CA GLU A 413 -8.52 -9.74 -0.51
C GLU A 413 -7.98 -9.58 -1.93
N GLN A 414 -7.26 -10.59 -2.44
CA GLN A 414 -6.73 -10.57 -3.81
C GLN A 414 -7.85 -10.75 -4.85
N GLN A 415 -8.86 -11.59 -4.54
CA GLN A 415 -10.05 -11.76 -5.38
C GLN A 415 -10.83 -10.45 -5.47
N MET A 416 -11.04 -9.74 -4.36
CA MET A 416 -11.74 -8.44 -4.30
C MET A 416 -11.01 -7.36 -5.11
N LEU A 417 -9.68 -7.28 -4.98
CA LEU A 417 -8.85 -6.36 -5.78
C LEU A 417 -8.86 -6.68 -7.28
N ILE A 418 -9.05 -7.94 -7.64
CA ILE A 418 -9.20 -8.39 -9.04
C ILE A 418 -10.61 -8.07 -9.52
N ASP A 419 -11.64 -8.40 -8.75
CA ASP A 419 -13.05 -8.17 -9.08
C ASP A 419 -13.36 -6.67 -9.23
N GLU A 420 -12.83 -5.84 -8.33
CA GLU A 420 -12.93 -4.39 -8.42
C GLU A 420 -12.18 -3.86 -9.65
N HIS A 421 -10.96 -4.35 -9.93
CA HIS A 421 -10.23 -3.97 -11.13
C HIS A 421 -10.97 -4.36 -12.42
N LEU A 422 -11.56 -5.56 -12.47
CA LEU A 422 -12.40 -6.03 -13.57
C LEU A 422 -13.64 -5.14 -13.75
N SER A 423 -14.24 -4.66 -12.67
CA SER A 423 -15.37 -3.72 -12.71
C SER A 423 -14.98 -2.32 -13.23
N THR A 424 -13.71 -1.93 -13.05
CA THR A 424 -13.16 -0.64 -13.49
C THR A 424 -12.25 -0.76 -14.71
N LEU A 425 -12.44 -1.74 -15.61
CA LEU A 425 -11.65 -1.84 -16.85
C LEU A 425 -12.10 -0.84 -17.92
N TRP A 426 -13.40 -0.51 -17.95
CA TRP A 426 -13.99 0.39 -18.95
C TRP A 426 -13.33 1.78 -19.05
N PRO A 427 -12.87 2.45 -17.97
CA PRO A 427 -12.18 3.74 -18.05
C PRO A 427 -10.90 3.66 -18.88
N HIS A 428 -10.16 2.55 -18.77
CA HIS A 428 -8.94 2.35 -19.55
C HIS A 428 -9.23 2.14 -21.04
N PHE A 429 -10.34 1.49 -21.39
CA PHE A 429 -10.79 1.42 -22.79
C PHE A 429 -11.23 2.79 -23.32
N VAL A 430 -11.87 3.61 -22.51
CA VAL A 430 -12.23 4.98 -22.88
C VAL A 430 -10.98 5.82 -23.14
N ASN A 431 -9.94 5.70 -22.29
CA ASN A 431 -8.66 6.37 -22.55
C ASN A 431 -7.96 5.87 -23.80
N LEU A 432 -8.03 4.57 -24.10
CA LEU A 432 -7.53 4.04 -25.35
C LEU A 432 -8.22 4.70 -26.56
N ILE A 433 -9.55 4.89 -26.50
CA ILE A 433 -10.29 5.61 -27.55
C ILE A 433 -9.82 7.06 -27.66
N PHE A 434 -9.61 7.76 -26.54
CA PHE A 434 -9.06 9.12 -26.57
C PHE A 434 -7.64 9.17 -27.14
N GLY A 435 -6.80 8.17 -26.88
CA GLY A 435 -5.48 8.07 -27.47
C GLY A 435 -5.52 7.89 -28.99
N LEU A 436 -6.43 7.02 -29.49
CA LEU A 436 -6.67 6.87 -30.93
C LEU A 436 -7.25 8.15 -31.57
N TRP A 437 -8.14 8.83 -30.86
CA TRP A 437 -8.66 10.13 -31.26
C TRP A 437 -7.53 11.15 -31.39
N LEU A 438 -6.63 11.29 -30.41
CA LEU A 438 -5.51 12.23 -30.47
C LEU A 438 -4.51 11.94 -31.61
N ILE A 439 -4.32 10.67 -31.98
CA ILE A 439 -3.49 10.30 -33.15
C ILE A 439 -4.11 10.82 -34.46
N THR A 440 -5.44 10.84 -34.55
CA THR A 440 -6.15 11.19 -35.79
C THR A 440 -6.71 12.62 -35.79
N GLY A 441 -6.87 13.20 -34.62
CA GLY A 441 -7.52 14.47 -34.34
C GLY A 441 -6.89 15.66 -35.08
N PRO A 442 -5.56 15.84 -35.06
CA PRO A 442 -4.92 16.93 -35.78
C PRO A 442 -5.24 16.96 -37.29
N PHE A 443 -5.39 15.79 -37.90
CA PHE A 443 -5.74 15.64 -39.32
C PHE A 443 -7.23 15.91 -39.57
N ALA A 444 -8.10 15.48 -38.64
CA ALA A 444 -9.55 15.71 -38.73
C ALA A 444 -9.95 17.16 -38.45
N MET A 445 -9.27 17.82 -37.50
CA MET A 445 -9.51 19.20 -37.09
C MET A 445 -8.70 20.23 -37.91
N GLY A 446 -7.95 19.77 -38.91
CA GLY A 446 -7.30 20.65 -39.88
C GLY A 446 -6.11 21.45 -39.33
N TYR A 447 -5.32 20.88 -38.41
CA TYR A 447 -4.14 21.57 -37.87
C TYR A 447 -3.12 21.92 -38.97
N LEU A 448 -2.98 21.02 -39.94
CA LEU A 448 -2.02 21.14 -41.05
C LEU A 448 -2.62 21.78 -42.31
N SER A 449 -3.89 22.17 -42.30
CA SER A 449 -4.46 22.89 -43.43
C SER A 449 -3.90 24.30 -43.52
N ALA A 450 -3.65 24.76 -44.74
CA ALA A 450 -3.24 26.12 -45.02
C ALA A 450 -4.36 27.09 -44.63
N HIS A 451 -4.21 27.73 -43.47
CA HIS A 451 -5.12 28.74 -42.96
C HIS A 451 -4.36 30.06 -42.79
N THR A 452 -4.95 31.16 -43.24
CA THR A 452 -4.50 32.49 -42.83
C THR A 452 -4.86 32.67 -41.36
N PRO A 453 -3.89 32.91 -40.45
CA PRO A 453 -4.18 33.07 -39.04
C PRO A 453 -5.10 34.27 -38.80
N ASP A 454 -6.03 34.13 -37.85
CA ASP A 454 -6.95 35.21 -37.50
C ASP A 454 -6.17 36.48 -37.05
N PRO A 455 -6.72 37.68 -37.27
CA PRO A 455 -6.07 38.94 -36.89
C PRO A 455 -5.63 38.98 -35.42
N GLY A 456 -6.43 38.41 -34.51
CA GLY A 456 -6.11 38.29 -33.09
C GLY A 456 -4.87 37.42 -32.84
N VAL A 457 -4.75 36.29 -33.54
CA VAL A 457 -3.58 35.39 -33.45
C VAL A 457 -2.33 36.08 -34.03
N MET A 458 -2.46 36.79 -35.14
CA MET A 458 -1.36 37.57 -35.73
C MET A 458 -0.86 38.67 -34.80
N ARG A 459 -1.76 39.35 -34.09
CA ARG A 459 -1.42 40.32 -33.05
C ARG A 459 -0.60 39.68 -31.94
N VAL A 460 -1.08 38.56 -31.38
CA VAL A 460 -0.37 37.85 -30.30
C VAL A 460 1.01 37.38 -30.75
N MET A 461 1.13 36.88 -31.98
CA MET A 461 2.41 36.49 -32.58
C MET A 461 3.40 37.64 -32.62
N ALA A 462 2.98 38.81 -33.10
CA ALA A 462 3.82 39.99 -33.19
C ALA A 462 4.20 40.53 -31.80
N GLU A 463 3.24 40.57 -30.87
CA GLU A 463 3.47 41.06 -29.50
C GLU A 463 4.45 40.18 -28.71
N ARG A 464 4.43 38.86 -28.90
CA ARG A 464 5.20 37.88 -28.12
C ARG A 464 6.45 37.36 -28.85
N GLY A 465 6.68 37.74 -30.10
CA GLY A 465 7.81 37.25 -30.90
C GLY A 465 7.74 35.74 -31.19
N LEU A 466 6.53 35.20 -31.39
CA LEU A 466 6.32 33.76 -31.52
C LEU A 466 6.66 33.25 -32.93
N PRO A 467 7.03 31.95 -33.06
CA PRO A 467 7.15 31.30 -34.37
C PRO A 467 5.85 31.38 -35.19
N SER A 468 5.96 31.15 -36.51
CA SER A 468 4.80 31.17 -37.40
C SER A 468 3.70 30.20 -36.93
N ALA A 469 2.43 30.53 -37.23
CA ALA A 469 1.30 29.69 -36.86
C ALA A 469 1.43 28.26 -37.40
N GLU A 470 1.99 28.10 -38.60
CA GLU A 470 2.27 26.79 -39.22
C GLU A 470 3.22 25.93 -38.38
N VAL A 471 4.32 26.51 -37.89
CA VAL A 471 5.29 25.80 -37.05
C VAL A 471 4.65 25.40 -35.72
N ARG A 472 3.87 26.29 -35.11
CA ARG A 472 3.19 26.00 -33.83
C ARG A 472 2.08 24.95 -34.00
N ASN A 473 1.31 24.99 -35.08
CA ASN A 473 0.35 23.95 -35.42
C ASN A 473 1.02 22.59 -35.67
N LEU A 474 2.22 22.58 -36.30
CA LEU A 474 3.01 21.36 -36.46
C LEU A 474 3.48 20.81 -35.11
N MET A 475 3.93 21.68 -34.18
CA MET A 475 4.29 21.29 -32.82
C MET A 475 3.09 20.71 -32.06
N MET A 476 1.91 21.35 -32.16
CA MET A 476 0.66 20.81 -31.61
C MET A 476 0.31 19.45 -32.21
N THR A 477 0.43 19.29 -33.54
CA THR A 477 0.17 18.01 -34.22
C THR A 477 1.04 16.89 -33.65
N TRP A 478 2.36 17.13 -33.50
CA TRP A 478 3.26 16.14 -32.92
C TRP A 478 2.97 15.88 -31.45
N SER A 479 2.63 16.92 -30.68
CA SER A 479 2.22 16.79 -29.28
C SER A 479 1.04 15.84 -29.14
N ASP A 480 -0.03 16.03 -29.92
CA ASP A 480 -1.25 15.23 -29.86
C ASP A 480 -0.99 13.79 -30.32
N VAL A 481 -0.27 13.60 -31.44
CA VAL A 481 0.05 12.27 -31.97
C VAL A 481 0.91 11.46 -30.99
N ILE A 482 1.94 12.07 -30.42
CA ILE A 482 2.82 11.41 -29.44
C ILE A 482 2.03 11.11 -28.16
N SER A 483 1.26 12.07 -27.66
CA SER A 483 0.41 11.88 -26.47
C SER A 483 -0.61 10.78 -26.69
N GLY A 484 -1.23 10.72 -27.87
CA GLY A 484 -2.18 9.68 -28.23
C GLY A 484 -1.54 8.29 -28.28
N ALA A 485 -0.35 8.16 -28.87
CA ALA A 485 0.40 6.90 -28.89
C ALA A 485 0.81 6.44 -27.49
N LEU A 486 1.25 7.37 -26.63
CA LEU A 486 1.57 7.10 -25.22
C LEU A 486 0.31 6.66 -24.45
N ILE A 487 -0.81 7.35 -24.63
CA ILE A 487 -2.08 7.02 -23.97
C ILE A 487 -2.57 5.63 -24.37
N VAL A 488 -2.53 5.28 -25.67
CA VAL A 488 -2.86 3.93 -26.12
C VAL A 488 -1.98 2.89 -25.44
N THR A 489 -0.66 3.14 -25.41
CA THR A 489 0.32 2.22 -24.82
C THR A 489 0.07 2.02 -23.32
N PHE A 490 -0.04 3.09 -22.54
CA PHE A 490 -0.24 3.01 -21.10
C PHE A 490 -1.65 2.50 -20.73
N SER A 491 -2.67 2.78 -21.54
CA SER A 491 -4.01 2.22 -21.35
C SER A 491 -4.04 0.71 -21.59
N LEU A 492 -3.35 0.20 -22.63
CA LEU A 492 -3.20 -1.24 -22.84
C LEU A 492 -2.44 -1.92 -21.69
N LEU A 493 -1.40 -1.26 -21.16
CA LEU A 493 -0.69 -1.75 -19.96
C LEU A 493 -1.58 -1.75 -18.72
N SER A 494 -2.50 -0.78 -18.60
CA SER A 494 -3.45 -0.67 -17.49
C SER A 494 -4.59 -1.70 -17.54
N ILE A 495 -4.92 -2.24 -18.72
CA ILE A 495 -5.98 -3.24 -18.92
C ILE A 495 -5.53 -4.67 -18.56
N SER A 496 -4.23 -4.96 -18.64
CA SER A 496 -3.70 -6.34 -18.53
C SER A 496 -3.94 -6.94 -17.13
N PRO A 497 -4.85 -7.93 -16.97
CA PRO A 497 -5.17 -8.50 -15.66
C PRO A 497 -4.01 -9.32 -15.07
N LYS A 498 -3.09 -9.79 -15.94
CA LYS A 498 -1.96 -10.67 -15.58
C LYS A 498 -0.69 -9.91 -15.19
N ARG A 499 -0.60 -8.62 -15.52
CA ARG A 499 0.58 -7.76 -15.28
C ARG A 499 0.08 -6.39 -14.85
N ARG A 500 -0.46 -6.32 -13.63
CA ARG A 500 -0.98 -5.06 -13.06
C ARG A 500 0.19 -4.08 -12.96
N PHE A 501 0.27 -3.11 -13.87
CA PHE A 501 1.29 -2.04 -13.88
C PHE A 501 0.69 -0.75 -13.29
N PRO A 502 0.78 -0.52 -11.97
CA PRO A 502 0.08 0.59 -11.31
C PRO A 502 0.61 1.95 -11.79
N TRP A 503 1.87 2.00 -12.22
CA TRP A 503 2.51 3.20 -12.76
C TRP A 503 1.93 3.65 -14.11
N ALA A 504 1.32 2.74 -14.88
CA ALA A 504 0.79 3.07 -16.21
C ALA A 504 -0.41 4.04 -16.13
N GLN A 505 -1.22 3.93 -15.07
CA GLN A 505 -2.31 4.87 -14.79
C GLN A 505 -1.76 6.28 -14.47
N TRP A 506 -0.71 6.35 -13.66
CA TRP A 506 -0.01 7.60 -13.38
C TRP A 506 0.65 8.19 -14.64
N ALA A 507 1.23 7.35 -15.49
CA ALA A 507 1.80 7.79 -16.75
C ALA A 507 0.73 8.40 -17.68
N ASN A 508 -0.46 7.80 -17.77
CA ASN A 508 -1.58 8.40 -18.48
C ASN A 508 -2.02 9.75 -17.87
N ALA A 509 -2.10 9.85 -16.54
CA ALA A 509 -2.44 11.12 -15.88
C ALA A 509 -1.41 12.23 -16.18
N VAL A 510 -0.11 11.88 -16.23
CA VAL A 510 0.97 12.81 -16.63
C VAL A 510 0.80 13.27 -18.09
N VAL A 511 0.47 12.35 -19.01
CA VAL A 511 0.19 12.73 -20.41
C VAL A 511 -1.06 13.61 -20.49
N GLY A 512 -2.11 13.32 -19.72
CA GLY A 512 -3.30 14.16 -19.62
C GLY A 512 -2.99 15.57 -19.10
N PHE A 513 -2.10 15.69 -18.10
CA PHE A 513 -1.62 16.99 -17.63
C PHE A 513 -0.80 17.73 -18.69
N TRP A 514 0.03 17.00 -19.45
CA TRP A 514 0.74 17.58 -20.60
C TRP A 514 -0.23 18.14 -21.65
N LEU A 515 -1.32 17.43 -21.97
CA LEU A 515 -2.36 17.93 -22.88
C LEU A 515 -2.99 19.24 -22.37
N LEU A 516 -3.21 19.38 -21.06
CA LEU A 516 -3.70 20.66 -20.50
C LEU A 516 -2.68 21.81 -20.70
N MET A 517 -1.38 21.51 -20.70
CA MET A 517 -0.29 22.49 -20.80
C MET A 517 0.14 22.77 -22.24
N ALA A 518 0.07 21.79 -23.15
CA ALA A 518 0.61 21.87 -24.51
C ALA A 518 0.06 23.06 -25.31
N PRO A 519 -1.27 23.35 -25.32
CA PRO A 519 -1.80 24.53 -25.98
C PRO A 519 -1.25 25.86 -25.43
N LEU A 520 -0.87 25.89 -24.14
CA LEU A 520 -0.32 27.10 -23.53
C LEU A 520 1.16 27.26 -23.84
N VAL A 521 1.92 26.16 -23.79
CA VAL A 521 3.35 26.11 -24.11
C VAL A 521 3.60 26.47 -25.57
N PHE A 522 2.80 25.90 -26.48
CA PHE A 522 2.93 26.15 -27.91
C PHE A 522 2.10 27.34 -28.39
N TRP A 523 1.39 28.04 -27.48
CA TRP A 523 0.51 29.16 -27.81
C TRP A 523 -0.44 28.79 -28.97
N ALA A 524 -1.28 27.76 -28.77
CA ALA A 524 -2.09 27.11 -29.80
C ALA A 524 -2.81 28.14 -30.71
N PRO A 525 -2.44 28.20 -32.00
CA PRO A 525 -3.08 29.11 -32.95
C PRO A 525 -4.55 28.79 -33.18
N LEU A 526 -4.91 27.50 -33.16
CA LEU A 526 -6.25 27.02 -33.46
C LEU A 526 -7.10 26.86 -32.19
N PRO A 527 -8.31 27.46 -32.14
CA PRO A 527 -9.24 27.28 -31.04
C PRO A 527 -9.65 25.81 -30.83
N ALA A 528 -9.78 25.06 -31.94
CA ALA A 528 -10.11 23.65 -31.92
C ALA A 528 -9.05 22.84 -31.16
N ALA A 529 -7.76 23.15 -31.36
CA ALA A 529 -6.66 22.46 -30.70
C ALA A 529 -6.65 22.72 -29.19
N TYR A 530 -6.78 23.99 -28.80
CA TYR A 530 -6.89 24.36 -27.38
C TYR A 530 -8.06 23.66 -26.69
N ASN A 531 -9.24 23.64 -27.33
CA ASN A 531 -10.43 23.05 -26.74
C ASN A 531 -10.34 21.51 -26.67
N ASN A 532 -9.81 20.88 -27.72
CA ASN A 532 -9.61 19.44 -27.79
C ASN A 532 -8.72 18.96 -26.64
N ASP A 533 -7.54 19.54 -26.50
CA ASP A 533 -6.56 19.09 -25.52
C ASP A 533 -6.99 19.39 -24.09
N THR A 534 -7.70 20.50 -23.87
CA THR A 534 -8.27 20.82 -22.55
C THR A 534 -9.28 19.76 -22.12
N ILE A 535 -10.21 19.37 -23.00
CA ILE A 535 -11.25 18.39 -22.69
C ILE A 535 -10.65 16.99 -22.60
N VAL A 536 -9.89 16.57 -23.60
CA VAL A 536 -9.30 15.23 -23.66
C VAL A 536 -8.28 15.05 -22.54
N GLY A 537 -7.43 16.04 -22.25
CA GLY A 537 -6.49 16.00 -21.14
C GLY A 537 -7.17 15.80 -19.79
N ALA A 538 -8.25 16.55 -19.52
CA ALA A 538 -9.04 16.41 -18.30
C ALA A 538 -9.71 15.03 -18.18
N LEU A 539 -10.31 14.53 -19.28
CA LEU A 539 -10.96 13.22 -19.30
C LEU A 539 -9.94 12.08 -19.17
N VAL A 540 -8.76 12.20 -19.78
CA VAL A 540 -7.68 11.22 -19.65
C VAL A 540 -7.22 11.13 -18.21
N ILE A 541 -7.03 12.25 -17.50
CA ILE A 541 -6.72 12.24 -16.06
C ILE A 541 -7.85 11.55 -15.29
N ALA A 542 -9.11 11.95 -15.54
CA ALA A 542 -10.27 11.41 -14.83
C ALA A 542 -10.38 9.87 -15.00
N PHE A 543 -10.35 9.37 -16.22
CA PHE A 543 -10.46 7.92 -16.47
C PHE A 543 -9.18 7.14 -16.15
N SER A 544 -8.07 7.81 -15.83
CA SER A 544 -6.83 7.14 -15.41
C SER A 544 -6.72 6.95 -13.90
N VAL A 545 -7.09 7.96 -13.12
CA VAL A 545 -6.84 7.96 -11.66
C VAL A 545 -8.04 8.37 -10.81
N LEU A 546 -9.09 8.96 -11.39
CA LEU A 546 -10.28 9.42 -10.66
C LEU A 546 -11.35 8.33 -10.57
N VAL A 547 -11.66 7.72 -11.71
CA VAL A 547 -12.70 6.70 -11.86
C VAL A 547 -12.22 5.31 -11.44
N PRO A 548 -11.06 4.80 -11.92
CA PRO A 548 -10.50 3.58 -11.37
C PRO A 548 -9.89 3.84 -9.99
N MET A 549 -9.79 2.80 -9.15
CA MET A 549 -9.18 2.92 -7.84
C MET A 549 -7.72 3.36 -7.94
N MET A 550 -7.33 4.37 -7.16
CA MET A 550 -5.98 4.92 -7.24
C MET A 550 -4.90 3.89 -6.89
N PRO A 551 -3.86 3.77 -7.71
CA PRO A 551 -2.78 2.85 -7.46
C PRO A 551 -1.87 3.35 -6.32
N GLY A 552 -1.56 2.45 -5.37
CA GLY A 552 -0.59 2.71 -4.29
C GLY A 552 -1.17 2.87 -2.88
N MET A 553 -2.49 2.76 -2.70
CA MET A 553 -3.12 2.79 -1.37
C MET A 553 -2.83 1.50 -0.58
N SER A 554 -2.61 1.62 0.73
CA SER A 554 -2.44 0.47 1.61
C SER A 554 -3.78 -0.25 1.84
N MET A 555 -3.76 -1.59 1.83
CA MET A 555 -4.96 -2.40 2.12
C MET A 555 -5.53 -2.09 3.50
N ALA A 556 -4.66 -1.89 4.50
CA ALA A 556 -5.07 -1.48 5.84
C ALA A 556 -5.81 -0.13 5.83
N GLY A 557 -5.36 0.84 5.03
CA GLY A 557 -6.07 2.09 4.83
C GLY A 557 -7.44 1.91 4.18
N MET A 558 -7.56 1.05 3.17
CA MET A 558 -8.85 0.85 2.47
C MET A 558 -9.87 0.06 3.30
N MET A 559 -9.42 -0.90 4.10
CA MET A 559 -10.27 -1.78 4.91
C MET A 559 -10.50 -1.26 6.34
N GLY A 560 -9.69 -0.31 6.80
CA GLY A 560 -9.79 0.23 8.15
C GLY A 560 -11.05 1.07 8.35
N ALA A 561 -11.68 1.00 9.51
CA ALA A 561 -12.44 2.12 10.09
C ALA A 561 -11.44 3.20 10.53
N PRO A 562 -11.81 4.49 10.76
CA PRO A 562 -13.11 5.14 10.70
C PRO A 562 -13.27 6.11 9.50
N ASP A 563 -14.49 6.60 9.27
CA ASP A 563 -14.75 7.69 8.33
C ASP A 563 -14.53 9.07 8.97
N ILE A 564 -14.95 9.22 10.23
CA ILE A 564 -14.81 10.43 11.04
C ILE A 564 -13.52 10.33 11.87
N PRO A 565 -12.62 11.33 11.83
CA PRO A 565 -11.40 11.32 12.63
C PRO A 565 -11.70 11.24 14.15
N PRO A 566 -10.83 10.62 14.96
CA PRO A 566 -11.01 10.54 16.41
C PRO A 566 -11.18 11.93 17.04
N GLY A 567 -12.26 12.12 17.81
CA GLY A 567 -12.59 13.39 18.47
C GLY A 567 -13.23 14.46 17.58
N TRP A 568 -13.52 14.13 16.31
CA TRP A 568 -14.38 14.93 15.44
C TRP A 568 -15.84 14.46 15.53
N ASN A 569 -16.78 15.37 15.24
CA ASN A 569 -18.21 15.09 15.23
C ASN A 569 -18.84 15.03 13.82
N TYR A 570 -18.06 15.28 12.76
CA TYR A 570 -18.46 15.14 11.36
C TYR A 570 -17.28 14.68 10.49
N CYS A 571 -17.56 14.19 9.28
CA CYS A 571 -16.52 13.79 8.33
C CYS A 571 -16.09 14.99 7.47
N PRO A 572 -14.79 15.38 7.49
CA PRO A 572 -14.30 16.53 6.71
C PRO A 572 -14.16 16.25 5.21
N SER A 573 -14.30 14.99 4.78
CA SER A 573 -14.01 14.54 3.42
C SER A 573 -15.21 14.00 2.64
N THR A 574 -16.43 14.31 3.09
CA THR A 574 -17.63 13.92 2.36
C THR A 574 -17.68 14.56 0.97
N TRP A 575 -18.49 13.99 0.07
CA TRP A 575 -18.68 14.58 -1.26
C TRP A 575 -19.38 15.94 -1.19
N LEU A 576 -20.33 16.10 -0.26
CA LEU A 576 -21.06 17.36 -0.09
C LEU A 576 -20.17 18.49 0.45
N GLN A 577 -19.21 18.18 1.32
CA GLN A 577 -18.20 19.14 1.80
C GLN A 577 -17.30 19.67 0.68
N ARG A 578 -17.03 18.84 -0.33
CA ARG A 578 -16.16 19.20 -1.47
C ARG A 578 -16.92 19.86 -2.63
N LEU A 579 -18.25 19.77 -2.62
CA LEU A 579 -19.08 20.32 -3.70
C LEU A 579 -18.95 21.85 -3.86
N PRO A 580 -18.89 22.68 -2.81
CA PRO A 580 -18.63 24.11 -2.93
C PRO A 580 -17.31 24.39 -3.65
N ILE A 581 -16.26 23.64 -3.31
CA ILE A 581 -14.94 23.80 -3.92
C ILE A 581 -15.00 23.47 -5.41
N ALA A 582 -15.59 22.32 -5.75
CA ALA A 582 -15.75 21.91 -7.15
C ALA A 582 -16.61 22.92 -7.96
N ALA A 583 -17.70 23.41 -7.38
CA ALA A 583 -18.58 24.39 -8.03
C ALA A 583 -17.87 25.72 -8.30
N MET A 584 -17.12 26.21 -7.32
CA MET A 584 -16.31 27.43 -7.48
C MET A 584 -15.16 27.20 -8.47
N GLY A 585 -14.60 25.99 -8.50
CA GLY A 585 -13.54 25.60 -9.44
C GLY A 585 -14.05 25.64 -10.87
N VAL A 586 -15.28 25.16 -11.12
CA VAL A 586 -15.95 25.27 -12.43
C VAL A 586 -16.12 26.73 -12.84
N ILE A 587 -16.57 27.61 -11.93
CA ILE A 587 -16.72 29.05 -12.22
C ILE A 587 -15.36 29.65 -12.59
N GLY A 588 -14.33 29.38 -11.78
CA GLY A 588 -12.96 29.80 -12.04
C GLY A 588 -12.45 29.31 -13.39
N PHE A 589 -12.60 28.02 -13.69
CA PHE A 589 -12.20 27.39 -14.95
C PHE A 589 -12.88 28.05 -16.16
N LEU A 590 -14.19 28.27 -16.11
CA LEU A 590 -14.93 28.89 -17.22
C LEU A 590 -14.46 30.31 -17.49
N ILE A 591 -14.23 31.10 -16.43
CA ILE A 591 -13.67 32.44 -16.55
C ILE A 591 -12.25 32.38 -17.12
N SER A 592 -11.38 31.55 -16.55
CA SER A 592 -9.98 31.44 -16.96
C SER A 592 -9.86 30.98 -18.41
N ARG A 593 -10.66 29.99 -18.83
CA ARG A 593 -10.74 29.52 -20.22
C ARG A 593 -11.19 30.63 -21.17
N TYR A 594 -12.20 31.43 -20.78
CA TYR A 594 -12.66 32.57 -21.58
C TYR A 594 -11.56 33.63 -21.75
N LEU A 595 -10.87 33.98 -20.66
CA LEU A 595 -9.75 34.92 -20.70
C LEU A 595 -8.55 34.38 -21.50
N THR A 596 -8.29 33.07 -21.42
CA THR A 596 -7.25 32.39 -22.21
C THR A 596 -7.54 32.49 -23.70
N ALA A 597 -8.79 32.31 -24.11
CA ALA A 597 -9.18 32.46 -25.51
C ALA A 597 -8.84 33.87 -26.05
N TYR A 598 -8.99 34.90 -25.22
CA TYR A 598 -8.55 36.26 -25.60
C TYR A 598 -7.02 36.36 -25.67
N GLN A 599 -6.30 35.80 -24.72
CA GLN A 599 -4.83 35.84 -24.70
C GLN A 599 -4.17 35.04 -25.84
N LEU A 600 -4.82 33.97 -26.30
CA LEU A 600 -4.40 33.22 -27.49
C LEU A 600 -4.83 33.90 -28.80
N GLY A 601 -5.68 34.93 -28.73
CA GLY A 601 -6.17 35.67 -29.90
C GLY A 601 -7.34 35.00 -30.63
N HIS A 602 -8.04 34.07 -29.98
CA HIS A 602 -9.22 33.38 -30.53
C HIS A 602 -10.50 34.23 -30.46
N ILE A 603 -10.51 35.24 -29.60
CA ILE A 603 -11.59 36.24 -29.50
C ILE A 603 -10.99 37.65 -29.48
N ASP A 604 -11.69 38.60 -30.11
CA ASP A 604 -11.17 39.96 -30.29
C ASP A 604 -11.42 40.88 -29.09
N GLN A 605 -12.38 40.53 -28.22
CA GLN A 605 -12.75 41.32 -27.04
C GLN A 605 -13.10 40.42 -25.85
N ALA A 606 -12.76 40.88 -24.65
CA ALA A 606 -13.19 40.28 -23.39
C ALA A 606 -14.30 41.13 -22.74
N TRP A 607 -15.36 40.47 -22.27
CA TRP A 607 -16.49 41.12 -21.62
C TRP A 607 -16.12 41.68 -20.25
N ASP A 608 -16.43 42.96 -20.00
CA ASP A 608 -16.29 43.61 -18.70
C ASP A 608 -17.46 44.58 -18.45
N PRO A 609 -18.41 44.23 -17.56
CA PRO A 609 -19.62 45.04 -17.33
C PRO A 609 -19.40 46.29 -16.47
N PHE A 610 -18.32 46.35 -15.69
CA PHE A 610 -18.11 47.43 -14.71
C PHE A 610 -16.93 48.33 -15.06
N PHE A 611 -15.90 47.81 -15.72
CA PHE A 611 -14.64 48.51 -15.94
C PHE A 611 -14.27 48.68 -17.43
N GLY A 612 -15.22 48.49 -18.34
CA GLY A 612 -15.07 48.81 -19.77
C GLY A 612 -14.01 47.96 -20.47
N GLN A 613 -12.82 48.51 -20.70
CA GLN A 613 -11.70 47.78 -21.32
C GLN A 613 -10.72 47.19 -20.28
N GLY A 614 -11.02 47.35 -18.98
CA GLY A 614 -10.12 47.00 -17.88
C GLY A 614 -9.67 45.54 -17.88
N THR A 615 -10.59 44.60 -18.10
CA THR A 615 -10.24 43.17 -18.26
C THR A 615 -9.17 42.94 -19.33
N MET A 616 -9.33 43.53 -20.52
CA MET A 616 -8.35 43.37 -21.61
C MET A 616 -7.00 44.01 -21.28
N THR A 617 -7.00 45.20 -20.67
CA THR A 617 -5.77 45.88 -20.23
C THR A 617 -5.00 45.04 -19.21
N ILE A 618 -5.68 44.38 -18.28
CA ILE A 618 -5.03 43.59 -17.23
C ILE A 618 -4.42 42.31 -17.79
N ILE A 619 -5.19 41.53 -18.54
CA ILE A 619 -4.74 40.24 -19.10
C ILE A 619 -3.74 40.39 -20.27
N THR A 620 -3.43 41.63 -20.67
CA THR A 620 -2.37 41.93 -21.66
C THR A 620 -1.32 42.91 -21.13
N SER A 621 -1.35 43.17 -19.82
CA SER A 621 -0.37 44.01 -19.12
C SER A 621 1.04 43.41 -19.15
N ASP A 622 2.06 44.23 -18.86
CA ASP A 622 3.45 43.77 -18.77
C ASP A 622 3.62 42.66 -17.71
N MET A 623 2.85 42.72 -16.62
CA MET A 623 2.84 41.69 -15.58
C MET A 623 2.29 40.36 -16.11
N SER A 624 1.20 40.39 -16.89
CA SER A 624 0.67 39.20 -17.56
C SER A 624 1.64 38.69 -18.65
N LYS A 625 2.36 39.60 -19.30
CA LYS A 625 3.38 39.29 -20.32
C LYS A 625 4.69 38.75 -19.75
N ALA A 626 4.96 38.94 -18.47
CA ALA A 626 6.14 38.39 -17.80
C ALA A 626 6.14 36.85 -17.76
N TRP A 627 4.96 36.21 -17.86
CA TRP A 627 4.85 34.76 -17.94
C TRP A 627 5.15 34.25 -19.35
N PRO A 628 5.86 33.11 -19.49
CA PRO A 628 6.19 32.52 -20.79
C PRO A 628 4.98 31.91 -21.51
N ILE A 629 3.87 31.71 -20.78
CA ILE A 629 2.59 31.18 -21.25
C ILE A 629 1.46 32.14 -20.85
N ALA A 630 0.27 31.94 -21.40
CA ALA A 630 -0.93 32.65 -20.98
C ALA A 630 -1.22 32.40 -19.49
N ASP A 631 -1.21 33.45 -18.66
CA ASP A 631 -1.41 33.36 -17.20
C ASP A 631 -2.85 32.95 -16.86
N ALA A 632 -3.86 33.42 -17.60
CA ALA A 632 -5.22 32.93 -17.49
C ALA A 632 -5.31 31.46 -17.94
N GLY A 633 -4.46 31.02 -18.86
CA GLY A 633 -4.35 29.62 -19.25
C GLY A 633 -3.86 28.77 -18.09
N LEU A 634 -2.77 29.21 -17.44
CA LEU A 634 -2.21 28.54 -16.26
C LEU A 634 -3.23 28.47 -15.12
N GLY A 635 -3.98 29.55 -14.89
CA GLY A 635 -5.12 29.55 -13.97
C GLY A 635 -6.19 28.51 -14.36
N GLY A 636 -6.51 28.38 -15.65
CA GLY A 636 -7.46 27.39 -16.14
C GLY A 636 -7.01 25.95 -15.88
N VAL A 637 -5.72 25.66 -16.03
CA VAL A 637 -5.14 24.36 -15.68
C VAL A 637 -5.25 24.11 -14.18
N ALA A 638 -4.94 25.10 -13.34
CA ALA A 638 -5.09 24.98 -11.90
C ALA A 638 -6.54 24.69 -11.49
N TYR A 639 -7.51 25.45 -11.99
CA TYR A 639 -8.94 25.20 -11.72
C TYR A 639 -9.39 23.82 -12.22
N MET A 640 -8.89 23.36 -13.37
CA MET A 640 -9.19 22.01 -13.86
C MET A 640 -8.67 20.94 -12.89
N LEU A 641 -7.44 21.10 -12.40
CA LEU A 641 -6.87 20.19 -11.40
C LEU A 641 -7.64 20.26 -10.07
N GLU A 642 -8.09 21.43 -9.64
CA GLU A 642 -8.93 21.59 -8.45
C GLU A 642 -10.25 20.82 -8.59
N ILE A 643 -10.93 20.94 -9.73
CA ILE A 643 -12.19 20.23 -10.00
C ILE A 643 -11.95 18.71 -9.94
N LEU A 644 -10.88 18.23 -10.60
CA LEU A 644 -10.53 16.81 -10.63
C LEU A 644 -10.18 16.29 -9.24
N MET A 645 -9.36 17.02 -8.47
CA MET A 645 -8.95 16.63 -7.12
C MET A 645 -10.08 16.75 -6.10
N ALA A 646 -11.02 17.70 -6.27
CA ALA A 646 -12.22 17.78 -5.44
C ALA A 646 -13.12 16.55 -5.65
N ALA A 647 -13.25 16.10 -6.90
CA ALA A 647 -13.97 14.88 -7.27
C ALA A 647 -13.22 13.58 -6.86
N MET A 648 -11.96 13.68 -6.41
CA MET A 648 -11.11 12.51 -6.17
C MET A 648 -11.21 11.99 -4.74
N GLY A 649 -11.33 10.66 -4.60
CA GLY A 649 -11.33 9.96 -3.32
C GLY A 649 -12.68 9.93 -2.61
N ASN A 650 -12.78 9.07 -1.61
CA ASN A 650 -13.97 8.84 -0.79
C ASN A 650 -13.89 9.63 0.55
N LYS A 651 -14.84 9.36 1.46
CA LYS A 651 -14.89 9.94 2.82
C LYS A 651 -13.62 9.72 3.66
N GLN A 652 -12.77 8.78 3.26
CA GLN A 652 -11.59 8.34 4.00
C GLN A 652 -10.29 8.95 3.45
N ARG A 653 -10.36 9.82 2.44
CA ARG A 653 -9.19 10.36 1.74
C ARG A 653 -8.17 11.04 2.66
N TRP A 654 -8.62 11.66 3.74
CA TRP A 654 -7.78 12.28 4.76
C TRP A 654 -6.76 11.31 5.41
N ARG A 655 -7.03 9.99 5.39
CA ARG A 655 -6.11 8.94 5.88
C ARG A 655 -5.63 7.95 4.82
N THR A 656 -6.40 7.71 3.76
CA THR A 656 -6.01 6.76 2.69
C THR A 656 -5.05 7.38 1.68
N MET A 657 -5.05 8.70 1.54
CA MET A 657 -4.24 9.42 0.56
C MET A 657 -3.79 10.82 1.05
N PRO A 658 -3.01 10.89 2.16
CA PRO A 658 -2.60 12.15 2.77
C PRO A 658 -1.88 13.10 1.81
N TRP A 659 -1.04 12.57 0.93
CA TRP A 659 -0.30 13.36 -0.05
C TRP A 659 -1.22 14.16 -0.98
N MET A 660 -2.37 13.61 -1.38
CA MET A 660 -3.31 14.30 -2.24
C MET A 660 -4.00 15.42 -1.48
N VAL A 661 -4.43 15.18 -0.24
CA VAL A 661 -5.05 16.21 0.58
C VAL A 661 -4.10 17.39 0.76
N LEU A 662 -2.82 17.12 0.99
CA LEU A 662 -1.79 18.15 1.02
C LEU A 662 -1.64 18.86 -0.34
N ALA A 663 -1.55 18.12 -1.44
CA ALA A 663 -1.44 18.70 -2.77
C ALA A 663 -2.65 19.58 -3.13
N PHE A 664 -3.85 19.18 -2.73
CA PHE A 664 -5.09 19.94 -2.91
C PHE A 664 -5.08 21.22 -2.09
N GLY A 665 -4.64 21.15 -0.83
CA GLY A 665 -4.44 22.33 0.00
C GLY A 665 -3.39 23.30 -0.54
N ILE A 666 -2.27 22.78 -1.08
CA ILE A 666 -1.22 23.57 -1.75
C ILE A 666 -1.74 24.20 -3.04
N LEU A 667 -2.63 23.52 -3.75
CA LEU A 667 -3.27 24.08 -4.94
C LEU A 667 -4.18 25.25 -4.53
N VAL A 668 -5.11 25.03 -3.61
CA VAL A 668 -6.11 26.05 -3.24
C VAL A 668 -5.50 27.25 -2.49
N VAL A 669 -4.65 27.02 -1.48
CA VAL A 669 -4.20 28.10 -0.56
C VAL A 669 -3.11 28.99 -1.18
N PRO A 670 -1.93 28.46 -1.59
CA PRO A 670 -0.93 29.21 -2.34
C PRO A 670 -1.44 29.86 -3.63
N LEU A 671 -2.21 29.15 -4.49
CA LEU A 671 -2.73 29.77 -5.71
C LEU A 671 -3.77 30.84 -5.40
N GLY A 672 -4.59 30.65 -4.36
CA GLY A 672 -5.42 31.73 -3.83
C GLY A 672 -4.60 32.96 -3.48
N GLY A 673 -3.43 32.78 -2.85
CA GLY A 673 -2.44 33.84 -2.61
C GLY A 673 -1.96 34.54 -3.88
N VAL A 674 -1.70 33.79 -4.96
CA VAL A 674 -1.34 34.35 -6.28
C VAL A 674 -2.51 35.15 -6.87
N SER A 675 -3.75 34.65 -6.76
CA SER A 675 -4.93 35.39 -7.19
C SER A 675 -5.12 36.70 -6.41
N ILE A 676 -4.88 36.68 -5.09
CA ILE A 676 -4.93 37.87 -4.24
C ILE A 676 -3.83 38.87 -4.62
N PHE A 677 -2.62 38.39 -4.90
CA PHE A 677 -1.55 39.23 -5.44
C PHE A 677 -1.97 39.94 -6.72
N PHE A 678 -2.61 39.22 -7.65
CA PHE A 678 -3.14 39.82 -8.87
C PHE A 678 -4.30 40.80 -8.64
N ILE A 679 -5.11 40.63 -7.59
CA ILE A 679 -6.09 41.65 -7.18
C ILE A 679 -5.35 42.92 -6.71
N ILE A 680 -4.37 42.76 -5.83
CA ILE A 680 -3.63 43.87 -5.21
C ILE A 680 -2.91 44.71 -6.27
N ILE A 681 -2.26 44.06 -7.24
CA ILE A 681 -1.42 44.74 -8.22
C ILE A 681 -2.23 45.51 -9.29
N GLN A 682 -3.49 45.15 -9.54
CA GLN A 682 -4.34 45.76 -10.57
C GLN A 682 -4.44 47.28 -10.42
N PRO A 683 -5.00 47.83 -9.33
CA PRO A 683 -5.10 49.29 -9.18
C PRO A 683 -3.78 49.94 -8.72
N ILE A 684 -2.84 49.18 -8.16
CA ILE A 684 -1.56 49.74 -7.67
C ILE A 684 -0.60 50.00 -8.82
N ALA A 685 -0.46 49.07 -9.77
CA ALA A 685 0.56 49.14 -10.82
C ALA A 685 0.01 49.23 -12.25
N ILE A 686 -1.21 48.73 -12.51
CA ILE A 686 -1.79 48.72 -13.87
C ILE A 686 -2.78 49.89 -14.04
N GLY A 687 -3.61 50.17 -13.03
CA GLY A 687 -4.60 51.24 -13.02
C GLY A 687 -6.06 50.76 -13.07
N PRO A 688 -6.51 50.02 -14.10
CA PRO A 688 -7.89 49.54 -14.21
C PRO A 688 -8.14 48.32 -13.33
N TRP A 689 -9.42 47.90 -13.27
CA TRP A 689 -9.87 46.68 -12.60
C TRP A 689 -10.41 45.69 -13.63
N CYS A 690 -10.36 44.40 -13.31
CA CYS A 690 -10.87 43.32 -14.16
C CYS A 690 -12.04 42.64 -13.45
N THR A 691 -13.27 42.82 -13.95
CA THR A 691 -14.46 42.22 -13.32
C THR A 691 -14.32 40.70 -13.19
N LEU A 692 -13.92 40.04 -14.27
CA LEU A 692 -13.81 38.58 -14.32
C LEU A 692 -12.72 38.04 -13.39
N CYS A 693 -11.61 38.76 -13.27
CA CYS A 693 -10.50 38.41 -12.38
C CYS A 693 -10.90 38.52 -10.91
N LEU A 694 -11.69 39.55 -10.55
CA LEU A 694 -12.22 39.70 -9.19
C LEU A 694 -13.20 38.58 -8.84
N VAL A 695 -14.08 38.19 -9.78
CA VAL A 695 -15.02 37.07 -9.56
C VAL A 695 -14.27 35.76 -9.39
N ALA A 696 -13.27 35.47 -10.24
CA ALA A 696 -12.45 34.27 -10.14
C ALA A 696 -11.66 34.23 -8.81
N ALA A 697 -11.07 35.36 -8.41
CA ALA A 697 -10.32 35.45 -7.17
C ALA A 697 -11.24 35.35 -5.92
N LEU A 698 -12.44 35.94 -5.96
CA LEU A 698 -13.44 35.73 -4.91
C LEU A 698 -13.84 34.25 -4.83
N ALA A 699 -13.99 33.58 -5.98
CA ALA A 699 -14.27 32.16 -6.01
C ALA A 699 -13.19 31.35 -5.27
N MET A 700 -11.92 31.62 -5.56
CA MET A 700 -10.77 31.01 -4.87
C MET A 700 -10.77 31.27 -3.36
N VAL A 701 -10.99 32.51 -2.94
CA VAL A 701 -10.97 32.85 -1.50
C VAL A 701 -12.10 32.13 -0.74
N ILE A 702 -13.27 31.94 -1.36
CA ILE A 702 -14.38 31.19 -0.77
C ILE A 702 -14.09 29.68 -0.66
N MET A 703 -13.21 29.11 -1.49
CA MET A 703 -12.82 27.70 -1.38
C MET A 703 -11.95 27.41 -0.17
N ILE A 704 -11.10 28.36 0.22
CA ILE A 704 -10.08 28.18 1.27
C ILE A 704 -10.68 27.60 2.57
N PRO A 705 -11.77 28.15 3.13
CA PRO A 705 -12.37 27.61 4.36
C PRO A 705 -12.68 26.11 4.29
N TYR A 706 -13.24 25.63 3.17
CA TYR A 706 -13.62 24.23 2.99
C TYR A 706 -12.41 23.30 2.84
N ALA A 707 -11.29 23.81 2.33
CA ALA A 707 -10.07 23.00 2.16
C ALA A 707 -9.29 22.79 3.47
N LEU A 708 -9.46 23.66 4.48
CA LEU A 708 -8.68 23.62 5.72
C LEU A 708 -9.02 22.43 6.61
N ASP A 709 -10.28 21.99 6.64
CA ASP A 709 -10.73 20.92 7.52
C ASP A 709 -10.00 19.60 7.24
N GLU A 710 -9.90 19.23 5.96
CA GLU A 710 -9.17 18.02 5.57
C GLU A 710 -7.68 18.10 5.87
N LEU A 711 -7.06 19.29 5.70
CA LEU A 711 -5.64 19.49 6.01
C LEU A 711 -5.36 19.28 7.49
N VAL A 712 -6.24 19.76 8.37
CA VAL A 712 -6.10 19.56 9.82
C VAL A 712 -6.33 18.09 10.18
N ALA A 713 -7.36 17.44 9.63
CA ALA A 713 -7.62 16.03 9.87
C ALA A 713 -6.45 15.13 9.41
N MET A 714 -5.92 15.37 8.20
CA MET A 714 -4.73 14.70 7.67
C MET A 714 -3.50 14.96 8.55
N GLY A 715 -3.31 16.19 9.04
CA GLY A 715 -2.21 16.54 9.92
C GLY A 715 -2.26 15.79 11.25
N GLN A 716 -3.45 15.70 11.86
CA GLN A 716 -3.67 14.91 13.07
C GLN A 716 -3.42 13.42 12.84
N PHE A 717 -3.83 12.88 11.69
CA PHE A 717 -3.54 11.51 11.28
C PHE A 717 -2.04 11.20 11.19
N LEU A 718 -1.28 12.05 10.48
CA LEU A 718 0.17 11.86 10.36
C LEU A 718 0.88 12.00 11.71
N LEU A 719 0.43 12.91 12.57
CA LEU A 719 0.97 13.06 13.92
C LEU A 719 0.72 11.83 14.81
N ASP A 720 -0.46 11.20 14.70
CA ASP A 720 -0.76 9.94 15.39
C ASP A 720 0.12 8.80 14.88
N ALA A 721 0.26 8.66 13.57
CA ALA A 721 1.14 7.65 12.96
C ALA A 721 2.59 7.80 13.44
N LYS A 722 3.10 9.04 13.54
CA LYS A 722 4.43 9.35 14.10
C LYS A 722 4.54 8.88 15.55
N ARG A 723 3.53 9.18 16.38
CA ARG A 723 3.51 8.81 17.81
C ARG A 723 3.50 7.30 18.01
N LYS A 724 2.88 6.56 17.10
CA LYS A 724 2.85 5.09 17.08
C LYS A 724 4.10 4.44 16.46
N GLY A 725 5.12 5.23 16.11
CA GLY A 725 6.39 4.72 15.56
C GLY A 725 6.29 4.22 14.11
N LYS A 726 5.21 4.55 13.37
CA LYS A 726 5.05 4.15 11.98
C LYS A 726 5.94 4.99 11.04
N PRO A 727 6.44 4.42 9.93
CA PRO A 727 7.26 5.16 8.96
C PRO A 727 6.43 6.24 8.24
N LEU A 728 6.61 7.50 8.65
CA LEU A 728 5.82 8.64 8.14
C LEU A 728 5.80 8.77 6.62
N TRP A 729 6.93 8.53 5.96
CA TRP A 729 7.02 8.64 4.50
C TRP A 729 6.11 7.64 3.80
N ARG A 730 6.05 6.40 4.30
CA ARG A 730 5.16 5.37 3.76
C ARG A 730 3.70 5.72 4.02
N VAL A 731 3.38 6.13 5.24
CA VAL A 731 2.00 6.51 5.63
C VAL A 731 1.50 7.72 4.84
N PHE A 732 2.38 8.69 4.56
CA PHE A 732 2.05 9.86 3.76
C PHE A 732 1.65 9.52 2.31
N TRP A 733 2.39 8.62 1.66
CA TRP A 733 2.13 8.23 0.27
C TRP A 733 1.04 7.17 0.11
N MET A 734 0.97 6.20 1.02
CA MET A 734 0.09 5.03 0.88
C MET A 734 -1.15 5.06 1.79
N GLY A 735 -1.20 5.98 2.75
CA GLY A 735 -2.21 5.97 3.80
C GLY A 735 -2.09 4.76 4.74
N ASP A 736 -2.95 4.72 5.76
CA ASP A 736 -3.00 3.61 6.73
C ASP A 736 -4.34 3.59 7.50
N ALA A 737 -4.58 2.52 8.27
CA ALA A 737 -5.67 2.46 9.23
C ALA A 737 -5.39 3.35 10.45
N MET A 738 -6.47 3.91 11.00
CA MET A 738 -6.47 4.68 12.24
C MET A 738 -7.50 4.07 13.19
N GLU A 739 -7.23 4.03 14.49
CA GLU A 739 -8.19 3.51 15.48
C GLU A 739 -8.86 4.66 16.24
N GLY A 740 -10.09 4.42 16.73
CA GLY A 740 -10.76 5.31 17.68
C GLY A 740 -11.62 6.43 17.09
N GLY A 741 -11.88 6.45 15.79
CA GLY A 741 -12.92 7.33 15.21
C GLY A 741 -14.26 6.63 15.05
N SER A 742 -15.19 7.27 14.36
CA SER A 742 -16.56 6.76 14.19
C SER A 742 -16.95 6.64 12.71
N GLU A 743 -17.96 5.82 12.42
CA GLU A 743 -18.56 5.74 11.09
C GLU A 743 -19.42 6.97 10.82
N ASP A 744 -19.37 7.45 9.58
CA ASP A 744 -20.15 8.60 9.16
C ASP A 744 -21.61 8.21 8.90
N LYS A 745 -22.53 8.80 9.67
CA LYS A 745 -23.98 8.58 9.55
C LYS A 745 -24.68 9.65 8.70
N ALA A 746 -23.93 10.55 8.06
CA ALA A 746 -24.46 11.55 7.14
C ALA A 746 -25.29 10.90 6.02
N LYS A 747 -26.39 11.56 5.64
CA LYS A 747 -27.29 11.02 4.61
C LYS A 747 -26.76 11.29 3.20
N GLU A 748 -25.89 12.29 3.04
CA GLU A 748 -25.42 12.80 1.75
C GLU A 748 -26.59 13.01 0.78
N PHE A 749 -26.48 12.48 -0.45
CA PHE A 749 -27.50 12.58 -1.50
C PHE A 749 -28.80 11.82 -1.20
N ARG A 750 -28.88 11.04 -0.12
CA ARG A 750 -30.12 10.39 0.34
C ARG A 750 -30.98 11.29 1.22
N GLY A 751 -30.43 12.42 1.67
CA GLY A 751 -31.14 13.41 2.48
C GLY A 751 -32.08 14.30 1.66
N ASN A 752 -32.83 15.17 2.35
CA ASN A 752 -33.55 16.25 1.69
C ASN A 752 -32.58 17.41 1.36
N TYR A 753 -33.00 18.38 0.54
CA TYR A 753 -32.15 19.52 0.15
C TYR A 753 -31.59 20.33 1.33
N ARG A 754 -32.31 20.39 2.46
CA ARG A 754 -31.87 21.11 3.66
C ARG A 754 -30.75 20.34 4.39
N ASP A 755 -30.89 19.03 4.52
CA ASP A 755 -29.88 18.14 5.10
C ASP A 755 -28.59 18.23 4.24
N MET A 756 -28.73 18.17 2.91
CA MET A 756 -27.60 18.31 1.99
C MET A 756 -26.88 19.66 2.13
N PHE A 757 -27.63 20.76 2.25
CA PHE A 757 -27.04 22.09 2.43
C PHE A 757 -26.36 22.23 3.79
N ALA A 758 -26.91 21.63 4.85
CA ALA A 758 -26.28 21.64 6.17
C ALA A 758 -24.95 20.87 6.16
N GLU A 759 -24.92 19.65 5.60
CA GLU A 759 -23.71 18.84 5.47
C GLU A 759 -22.63 19.51 4.59
N MET A 760 -23.05 20.32 3.59
CA MET A 760 -22.16 21.08 2.72
C MET A 760 -21.40 22.20 3.45
N VAL A 761 -22.04 22.84 4.43
CA VAL A 761 -21.47 24.00 5.15
C VAL A 761 -20.93 23.65 6.54
N ASP A 762 -21.00 22.38 6.95
CA ASP A 762 -20.39 21.92 8.21
C ASP A 762 -18.90 22.31 8.26
N GLY A 763 -18.41 22.67 9.44
CA GLY A 763 -17.06 23.18 9.62
C GLY A 763 -16.84 24.65 9.24
N THR A 764 -17.77 25.23 8.47
CA THR A 764 -17.75 26.65 8.11
C THR A 764 -18.88 27.41 8.81
N THR A 765 -18.60 28.65 9.20
CA THR A 765 -19.59 29.51 9.85
C THR A 765 -19.43 30.94 9.37
N LEU A 766 -20.52 31.71 9.45
CA LEU A 766 -20.53 33.12 9.08
C LEU A 766 -20.78 34.01 10.31
N PRO A 767 -19.81 34.16 11.24
CA PRO A 767 -19.93 35.14 12.31
C PRO A 767 -20.10 36.55 11.75
N TRP A 768 -21.00 37.34 12.35
CA TRP A 768 -21.23 38.72 11.92
C TRP A 768 -19.97 39.59 12.03
N THR A 769 -19.06 39.29 12.97
CA THR A 769 -17.79 40.01 13.15
C THR A 769 -16.84 39.82 11.96
N LEU A 770 -16.80 38.61 11.39
CA LEU A 770 -16.00 38.30 10.21
C LEU A 770 -16.65 38.88 8.95
N LEU A 771 -17.98 38.81 8.83
CA LEU A 771 -18.70 39.47 7.75
C LEU A 771 -18.43 40.98 7.72
N LEU A 772 -18.48 41.64 8.89
CA LEU A 772 -18.19 43.06 8.99
C LEU A 772 -16.71 43.37 8.71
N SER A 773 -15.78 42.53 9.18
CA SER A 773 -14.35 42.65 8.82
C SER A 773 -14.13 42.54 7.32
N THR A 774 -14.79 41.59 6.64
CA THR A 774 -14.74 41.45 5.17
C THR A 774 -15.30 42.70 4.48
N LEU A 775 -16.43 43.23 4.93
CA LEU A 775 -17.00 44.47 4.39
C LEU A 775 -16.07 45.68 4.58
N LEU A 776 -15.41 45.78 5.73
CA LEU A 776 -14.39 46.81 5.99
C LEU A 776 -13.17 46.65 5.06
N GLY A 777 -12.74 45.41 4.80
CA GLY A 777 -11.67 45.15 3.84
C GLY A 777 -12.05 45.58 2.42
N VAL A 778 -13.27 45.28 1.96
CA VAL A 778 -13.78 45.75 0.67
C VAL A 778 -13.88 47.28 0.65
N TRP A 779 -14.34 47.90 1.74
CA TRP A 779 -14.38 49.36 1.87
C TRP A 779 -12.99 49.99 1.72
N LEU A 780 -11.97 49.42 2.37
CA LEU A 780 -10.58 49.86 2.27
C LEU A 780 -10.05 49.77 0.83
N MET A 781 -10.42 48.72 0.09
CA MET A 781 -10.04 48.58 -1.32
C MET A 781 -10.65 49.67 -2.22
N LEU A 782 -11.74 50.32 -1.80
CA LEU A 782 -12.49 51.34 -2.53
C LEU A 782 -12.24 52.78 -2.02
N THR A 783 -11.30 52.99 -1.09
CA THR A 783 -11.06 54.32 -0.48
C THR A 783 -10.62 55.36 -1.51
N ARG A 784 -9.93 54.96 -2.58
CA ARG A 784 -9.58 55.83 -3.72
C ARG A 784 -10.78 56.51 -4.35
N LEU A 785 -11.93 55.83 -4.40
CA LEU A 785 -13.16 56.37 -4.98
C LEU A 785 -13.91 57.28 -4.00
N SER A 786 -13.64 57.16 -2.71
CA SER A 786 -14.47 57.72 -1.63
C SER A 786 -13.84 58.92 -0.93
N PHE A 787 -12.50 59.00 -0.85
CA PHE A 787 -11.80 60.00 -0.04
C PHE A 787 -10.66 60.76 -0.75
N ASP A 788 -10.57 60.68 -2.09
CA ASP A 788 -9.53 61.36 -2.89
C ASP A 788 -8.10 61.14 -2.33
N THR A 789 -7.86 59.93 -1.81
CA THR A 789 -6.54 59.49 -1.31
C THR A 789 -5.66 59.14 -2.51
N SER A 790 -4.42 59.64 -2.52
CA SER A 790 -3.46 59.40 -3.61
C SER A 790 -2.23 58.62 -3.16
N ASP A 791 -1.47 58.12 -4.13
CA ASP A 791 -0.11 57.62 -3.94
C ASP A 791 0.04 56.48 -2.91
N ALA A 792 0.99 56.60 -1.98
CA ALA A 792 1.38 55.53 -1.07
C ALA A 792 0.25 55.11 -0.12
N MET A 793 -0.55 56.06 0.37
CA MET A 793 -1.66 55.77 1.28
C MET A 793 -2.75 54.94 0.60
N ALA A 794 -3.14 55.32 -0.61
CA ALA A 794 -4.13 54.60 -1.41
C ALA A 794 -3.68 53.18 -1.83
N ASN A 795 -2.37 52.98 -1.99
CA ASN A 795 -1.78 51.65 -2.21
C ASN A 795 -1.82 50.80 -0.94
N SER A 796 -1.52 51.40 0.21
CA SER A 796 -1.56 50.75 1.52
C SER A 796 -2.98 50.30 1.88
N ASP A 797 -3.98 51.17 1.79
CA ASP A 797 -5.38 50.82 2.09
C ASP A 797 -5.87 49.68 1.20
N HIS A 798 -5.53 49.70 -0.09
CA HIS A 798 -5.93 48.64 -1.01
C HIS A 798 -5.28 47.29 -0.68
N LEU A 799 -3.96 47.29 -0.43
CA LEU A 799 -3.22 46.10 -0.01
C LEU A 799 -3.80 45.51 1.28
N VAL A 800 -3.97 46.35 2.30
CA VAL A 800 -4.49 45.92 3.60
C VAL A 800 -5.93 45.44 3.47
N GLY A 801 -6.77 46.14 2.69
CA GLY A 801 -8.15 45.75 2.44
C GLY A 801 -8.26 44.36 1.82
N ALA A 802 -7.47 44.06 0.79
CA ALA A 802 -7.45 42.75 0.14
C ALA A 802 -7.00 41.62 1.09
N LEU A 803 -5.99 41.89 1.92
CA LEU A 803 -5.52 40.92 2.93
C LEU A 803 -6.56 40.72 4.04
N VAL A 804 -7.20 41.79 4.51
CA VAL A 804 -8.28 41.70 5.52
C VAL A 804 -9.45 40.86 5.00
N VAL A 805 -9.88 41.05 3.74
CA VAL A 805 -10.90 40.20 3.10
C VAL A 805 -10.47 38.73 3.15
N THR A 806 -9.24 38.45 2.72
CA THR A 806 -8.70 37.09 2.64
C THR A 806 -8.69 36.40 4.01
N PHE A 807 -8.06 37.02 5.01
CA PHE A 807 -7.90 36.41 6.33
C PHE A 807 -9.22 36.35 7.10
N SER A 808 -10.15 37.29 6.86
CA SER A 808 -11.50 37.25 7.42
C SER A 808 -12.31 36.08 6.85
N ILE A 809 -12.24 35.83 5.54
CA ILE A 809 -12.89 34.68 4.90
C ILE A 809 -12.22 33.38 5.34
N MET A 810 -10.89 33.29 5.36
CA MET A 810 -10.17 32.11 5.85
C MET A 810 -10.58 31.76 7.29
N ALA A 811 -10.77 32.77 8.14
CA ALA A 811 -11.22 32.58 9.52
C ALA A 811 -12.69 32.17 9.64
N MET A 812 -13.47 32.09 8.55
CA MET A 812 -14.84 31.56 8.56
C MET A 812 -14.86 30.04 8.76
N ALA A 813 -13.79 29.32 8.38
CA ALA A 813 -13.56 27.96 8.82
C ALA A 813 -13.32 27.93 10.33
N GLU A 814 -14.02 27.03 11.04
CA GLU A 814 -13.85 26.90 12.48
C GLU A 814 -12.40 26.48 12.81
N VAL A 815 -11.81 25.56 12.04
CA VAL A 815 -10.40 25.14 12.21
C VAL A 815 -9.39 26.28 11.96
N GLY A 816 -9.75 27.22 11.09
CA GLY A 816 -8.94 28.38 10.70
C GLY A 816 -9.20 29.61 11.57
N ARG A 817 -10.08 29.53 12.57
CA ARG A 817 -10.53 30.68 13.36
C ARG A 817 -9.41 31.56 13.93
N PRO A 818 -8.29 31.03 14.44
CA PRO A 818 -7.21 31.85 15.02
C PRO A 818 -6.57 32.82 14.02
N VAL A 819 -6.69 32.55 12.71
CA VAL A 819 -6.16 33.41 11.65
C VAL A 819 -6.76 34.82 11.70
N ARG A 820 -7.97 35.00 12.28
CA ARG A 820 -8.58 36.33 12.45
C ARG A 820 -7.72 37.31 13.24
N PHE A 821 -6.83 36.84 14.11
CA PHE A 821 -5.95 37.71 14.89
C PHE A 821 -4.91 38.43 14.04
N ILE A 822 -4.64 37.98 12.81
CA ILE A 822 -3.80 38.71 11.85
C ILE A 822 -4.43 40.09 11.54
N ASN A 823 -5.77 40.20 11.56
CA ASN A 823 -6.47 41.47 11.37
C ASN A 823 -6.18 42.49 12.48
N VAL A 824 -5.73 42.06 13.67
CA VAL A 824 -5.25 43.00 14.71
C VAL A 824 -4.01 43.72 14.23
N GLY A 825 -3.07 43.01 13.60
CA GLY A 825 -1.88 43.59 12.99
C GLY A 825 -2.22 44.59 11.89
N PHE A 826 -3.16 44.25 11.01
CA PHE A 826 -3.66 45.17 9.99
C PHE A 826 -4.38 46.38 10.57
N GLY A 827 -5.17 46.20 11.63
CA GLY A 827 -5.83 47.31 12.31
C GLY A 827 -4.84 48.27 12.97
N LEU A 828 -3.79 47.74 13.61
CA LEU A 828 -2.69 48.56 14.16
C LEU A 828 -1.94 49.32 13.06
N TRP A 829 -1.70 48.68 11.91
CA TRP A 829 -1.13 49.33 10.75
C TRP A 829 -2.01 50.45 10.23
N LEU A 830 -3.32 50.27 10.09
CA LEU A 830 -4.25 51.31 9.62
C LEU A 830 -4.31 52.53 10.55
N ILE A 831 -4.06 52.34 11.86
CA ILE A 831 -3.96 53.44 12.82
C ILE A 831 -2.65 54.23 12.62
N GLY A 832 -1.54 53.53 12.34
CA GLY A 832 -0.22 54.15 12.16
C GLY A 832 0.06 54.71 10.76
N ALA A 833 -0.47 54.07 9.71
CA ALA A 833 -0.16 54.37 8.31
C ALA A 833 -0.39 55.83 7.91
N PRO A 834 -1.47 56.53 8.34
CA PRO A 834 -1.66 57.95 8.01
C PRO A 834 -0.55 58.88 8.53
N TRP A 835 0.24 58.44 9.52
CA TRP A 835 1.35 59.21 10.10
C TRP A 835 2.71 58.85 9.49
N LEU A 836 2.78 57.73 8.76
CA LEU A 836 4.00 57.16 8.21
C LEU A 836 4.09 57.29 6.69
N LEU A 837 2.94 57.41 6.02
CA LEU A 837 2.83 57.45 4.56
C LEU A 837 2.38 58.81 4.05
N GLU A 838 2.92 59.21 2.90
CA GLU A 838 2.49 60.39 2.15
C GLU A 838 1.22 60.08 1.33
N GLY A 839 0.49 61.12 0.91
CA GLY A 839 -0.72 60.98 0.06
C GLY A 839 -2.07 61.15 0.77
N VAL A 840 -2.08 61.73 1.98
CA VAL A 840 -3.30 62.09 2.71
C VAL A 840 -3.57 63.58 2.60
N SER A 841 -4.57 63.97 1.79
CA SER A 841 -4.96 65.37 1.57
C SER A 841 -6.08 65.85 2.50
N ALA A 842 -6.90 64.92 3.03
CA ALA A 842 -8.10 65.22 3.81
C ALA A 842 -8.06 64.58 5.21
N ASN A 843 -8.41 65.37 6.24
CA ASN A 843 -8.58 64.88 7.62
C ASN A 843 -9.57 63.70 7.71
N GLY A 844 -10.54 63.63 6.78
CA GLY A 844 -11.49 62.52 6.68
C GLY A 844 -10.83 61.17 6.38
N ALA A 845 -9.77 61.13 5.57
CA ALA A 845 -9.05 59.89 5.26
C ALA A 845 -8.26 59.36 6.47
N VAL A 846 -7.61 60.26 7.24
CA VAL A 846 -6.94 59.91 8.50
C VAL A 846 -7.94 59.27 9.47
N TRP A 847 -9.09 59.92 9.69
CA TRP A 847 -10.14 59.41 10.56
C TRP A 847 -10.72 58.09 10.05
N ASN A 848 -10.92 57.94 8.74
CA ASN A 848 -11.40 56.71 8.14
C ASN A 848 -10.45 55.54 8.43
N SER A 849 -9.15 55.68 8.17
CA SER A 849 -8.17 54.61 8.43
C SER A 849 -8.04 54.30 9.93
N MET A 850 -8.01 55.32 10.80
CA MET A 850 -7.95 55.13 12.25
C MET A 850 -9.20 54.43 12.81
N VAL A 851 -10.40 54.90 12.45
CA VAL A 851 -11.66 54.29 12.90
C VAL A 851 -11.79 52.88 12.36
N THR A 852 -11.49 52.66 11.08
CA THR A 852 -11.53 51.32 10.48
C THR A 852 -10.55 50.39 11.18
N GLY A 853 -9.33 50.85 11.50
CA GLY A 853 -8.34 50.07 12.24
C GLY A 853 -8.80 49.69 13.66
N ILE A 854 -9.37 50.64 14.41
CA ILE A 854 -9.92 50.37 15.76
C ILE A 854 -11.08 49.37 15.70
N VAL A 855 -12.01 49.58 14.77
CA VAL A 855 -13.16 48.68 14.59
C VAL A 855 -12.67 47.28 14.18
N LEU A 856 -11.70 47.18 13.28
CA LEU A 856 -11.14 45.90 12.85
C LEU A 856 -10.49 45.12 14.02
N ILE A 857 -9.74 45.80 14.89
CA ILE A 857 -9.19 45.19 16.12
C ILE A 857 -10.34 44.72 17.01
N ALA A 858 -11.33 45.57 17.25
CA ALA A 858 -12.47 45.25 18.10
C ALA A 858 -13.28 44.05 17.59
N LEU A 859 -13.37 43.86 16.26
CA LEU A 859 -14.06 42.72 15.64
C LEU A 859 -13.26 41.41 15.69
N ALA A 860 -11.93 41.47 15.78
CA ALA A 860 -11.08 40.28 15.82
C ALA A 860 -10.98 39.62 17.22
N LEU A 861 -11.24 40.38 18.29
CA LEU A 861 -11.08 39.93 19.68
C LEU A 861 -12.17 38.97 20.21
N PRO A 862 -13.48 39.15 19.93
CA PRO A 862 -14.54 38.31 20.47
C PRO A 862 -14.36 36.84 20.09
N ARG A 863 -14.62 35.93 21.04
CA ARG A 863 -14.64 34.50 20.78
C ARG A 863 -15.77 34.15 19.81
N GLY A 864 -15.42 33.59 18.66
CA GLY A 864 -16.39 33.17 17.65
C GLY A 864 -17.23 31.98 18.12
N THR A 865 -18.38 31.76 17.49
CA THR A 865 -19.14 30.52 17.70
C THR A 865 -18.40 29.35 17.05
N ILE A 866 -18.22 28.26 17.78
CA ILE A 866 -17.69 26.99 17.30
C ILE A 866 -18.79 25.96 17.53
N ARG A 867 -19.24 25.29 16.48
CA ARG A 867 -20.32 24.30 16.52
C ARG A 867 -19.79 22.87 16.58
N ASN A 868 -18.60 22.65 16.04
CA ASN A 868 -18.01 21.32 15.88
C ASN A 868 -16.84 21.06 16.83
N ALA A 869 -16.44 19.79 16.91
CA ALA A 869 -15.31 19.33 17.72
C ALA A 869 -14.17 18.88 16.80
N TYR A 870 -12.93 19.20 17.17
CA TYR A 870 -11.73 19.00 16.35
C TYR A 870 -10.59 18.33 17.13
N ALA A 871 -10.94 17.54 18.16
CA ALA A 871 -10.02 16.80 19.00
C ALA A 871 -8.93 17.68 19.64
N SER A 872 -7.65 17.36 19.42
CA SER A 872 -6.54 18.14 19.97
C SER A 872 -6.47 19.59 19.45
N TRP A 873 -7.14 19.89 18.33
CA TRP A 873 -7.17 21.23 17.73
C TRP A 873 -8.06 22.20 18.50
N ASP A 874 -9.05 21.70 19.25
CA ASP A 874 -9.97 22.55 20.05
C ASP A 874 -9.23 23.46 21.03
N ARG A 875 -8.01 23.08 21.44
CA ARG A 875 -7.16 23.87 22.34
C ARG A 875 -6.69 25.20 21.75
N ILE A 876 -6.57 25.28 20.43
CA ILE A 876 -6.11 26.48 19.73
C ILE A 876 -7.27 27.28 19.13
N LEU A 877 -8.49 26.73 19.14
CA LEU A 877 -9.68 27.45 18.71
C LEU A 877 -10.09 28.44 19.82
N VAL A 878 -10.09 29.73 19.50
CA VAL A 878 -10.40 30.83 20.45
C VAL A 878 -11.53 31.70 19.94
#